data_AF-A0A842P6Z8-F1
#
_entry.id   AF-A0A842P6Z8-F1
#
_cell.length_a   1.000
_cell.length_b   1.000
_cell.length_c   1.000
_cell.angle_alpha   90.00
_cell.angle_beta   90.00
_cell.angle_gamma   90.00
#
_symmetry.space_group_name_H-M   'P 1'
#
loop_
_entity.id
_entity.type
_entity.pdbx_description
1 polymer ?
#
loop_
_entity_poly.entity_id
_entity_poly.type
_entity_poly.pdbx_seq_one_letter_code
_entity_poly.pdbx_strand_id
1 'polypeptide(L)'
;MKKQYLLGFLLLLTSTIGMMPSSVFANEDIDSDGDGVPNNLDFCPNLLEDYDPQYGNNIDGCPADFVPWYDADYDGVEDHVDDCPTVKETYNRFQDEDGCPDLSPDDAKGIFDTDGDGYPDFMDSCPNQPETFNGIDDTDGCPDDYMTVKDSDQDGISDSLDSCPLDPETYNRYLDTDGCPDSIDSINPQYTFPDTDGDGIEDRWDSCIDEPENYNNYLDTDGCPDVPGVTLLEAPDADYDGIPDDVDNCPMDRENYNKFQDEDGCPDELQFMITGDADGDGIADHNDSCPFSPETYNKFQDTDGCPDYIADNKFAFDTDGDGIIDNLDHCPNQPETYNGILDEDGCPDNYILSNDSDQDGISDVFDACPLVAENYNGFQDLDGCPDTITTIDSIYTFPDTDGDGIEDRWDSCIDEPENYNDYLDTDGCPDIAGTTAGDMLDADYDGLADHLDQCPTLAERYNGFQDEDGCPDSIDYQSVGDADNDGIYDDIDQCPLAKETYNRYLDTDGCPDYIADNKLTSDSDGDGIPDVLDLCPTQPEVFNGFQDSDGCPDKQSSTLDSDQDGIPDVFDTCPLEPETYNRYLDTDGCPDSIDSINPQYTFPDSDGDGIEDRWDDCIDEPENYNNYLDTDGCPDVPGAESTTPMNIDSDGDGYPDVIDSCPANPETWNKYLDWDGCPDTAPEQQRFVHDDDLDGIINDEDLCPLDPEDYDGDRDLDGCPDP
;
A
#
# COMPACT_ATOMS: atom_id res chain seq x y z
N MET A 1 45.25 7.01 -86.41
CA MET A 1 46.38 7.95 -86.57
C MET A 1 46.35 8.87 -85.36
N LYS A 2 47.28 8.73 -84.40
CA LYS A 2 48.38 9.69 -84.14
C LYS A 2 47.88 11.15 -84.10
N LYS A 3 47.85 11.79 -82.91
CA LYS A 3 48.90 12.71 -82.36
C LYS A 3 48.89 14.06 -83.11
N GLN A 4 49.01 15.26 -82.56
CA GLN A 4 49.46 15.87 -81.29
C GLN A 4 49.15 17.39 -81.44
N TYR A 5 49.08 18.21 -80.40
CA TYR A 5 50.16 19.06 -79.82
C TYR A 5 49.43 20.19 -79.05
N LEU A 6 49.89 20.87 -77.99
CA LEU A 6 51.21 21.15 -77.37
C LEU A 6 50.84 21.78 -76.00
N LEU A 7 51.24 21.27 -74.84
CA LEU A 7 52.48 21.58 -74.10
C LEU A 7 52.68 23.04 -73.63
N GLY A 8 52.70 23.21 -72.30
CA GLY A 8 53.33 24.30 -71.54
C GLY A 8 52.69 24.39 -70.16
N PHE A 9 53.35 24.28 -69.02
CA PHE A 9 54.76 24.13 -68.68
C PHE A 9 54.79 23.66 -67.21
N LEU A 10 55.51 22.58 -66.92
CA LEU A 10 55.72 22.02 -65.58
C LEU A 10 57.08 22.53 -65.05
N LEU A 11 57.11 23.18 -63.90
CA LEU A 11 58.24 23.25 -62.95
C LEU A 11 57.77 24.05 -61.71
N LEU A 12 57.40 23.39 -60.62
CA LEU A 12 58.25 23.12 -59.44
C LEU A 12 58.61 24.35 -58.59
N LEU A 13 57.83 24.50 -57.51
CA LEU A 13 58.28 24.58 -56.10
C LEU A 13 59.16 25.76 -55.62
N THR A 14 58.56 26.46 -54.64
CA THR A 14 59.13 27.17 -53.46
C THR A 14 59.40 28.67 -53.53
N SER A 15 59.24 29.30 -52.34
CA SER A 15 59.27 30.72 -51.96
C SER A 15 57.92 31.44 -52.16
N THR A 16 57.19 31.94 -51.17
CA THR A 16 57.51 32.47 -49.83
C THR A 16 56.26 32.54 -48.94
N ILE A 17 56.46 32.38 -47.62
CA ILE A 17 55.58 32.78 -46.52
C ILE A 17 55.08 34.24 -46.70
N GLY A 18 53.79 34.47 -46.47
CA GLY A 18 53.22 35.82 -46.39
C GLY A 18 51.69 35.82 -46.22
N MET A 19 51.26 35.79 -44.95
CA MET A 19 50.09 36.46 -44.35
C MET A 19 48.74 36.51 -45.11
N MET A 20 47.71 35.97 -44.44
CA MET A 20 46.26 36.31 -44.43
C MET A 20 45.88 37.68 -45.07
N PRO A 21 44.66 37.87 -45.65
CA PRO A 21 43.40 37.45 -45.02
C PRO A 21 42.25 36.99 -45.93
N SER A 22 41.24 36.41 -45.25
CA SER A 22 39.81 36.37 -45.60
C SER A 22 39.40 35.57 -46.85
N SER A 23 39.08 34.31 -46.60
CA SER A 23 38.15 33.50 -47.39
C SER A 23 36.75 34.12 -47.34
N VAL A 24 36.26 34.52 -48.52
CA VAL A 24 34.83 34.65 -48.82
C VAL A 24 34.39 33.24 -49.22
N PHE A 25 33.67 32.55 -48.35
CA PHE A 25 32.89 31.38 -48.74
C PHE A 25 31.53 31.88 -49.23
N ALA A 26 31.14 31.43 -50.42
CA ALA A 26 29.78 31.55 -50.90
C ALA A 26 28.93 30.56 -50.11
N ASN A 27 27.78 31.03 -49.61
CA ASN A 27 26.70 30.20 -49.06
C ASN A 27 26.23 29.26 -50.17
N GLU A 28 26.42 27.95 -50.01
CA GLU A 28 25.54 26.99 -50.66
C GLU A 28 24.31 26.91 -49.75
N ASP A 29 23.14 27.26 -50.28
CA ASP A 29 21.90 27.16 -49.52
C ASP A 29 21.63 25.66 -49.28
N ILE A 30 21.45 25.30 -48.00
CA ILE A 30 21.25 23.93 -47.54
C ILE A 30 19.81 23.55 -47.88
N ASP A 31 19.62 22.37 -48.48
CA ASP A 31 18.35 21.73 -48.82
C ASP A 31 18.42 20.36 -48.12
N SER A 32 17.73 20.25 -46.98
CA SER A 32 17.89 19.20 -45.98
C SER A 32 17.17 17.90 -46.35
N ASP A 33 16.00 17.98 -46.98
CA ASP A 33 15.23 16.81 -47.43
C ASP A 33 15.42 16.49 -48.92
N GLY A 34 16.06 17.38 -49.67
CA GLY A 34 16.49 17.15 -51.05
C GLY A 34 15.37 17.30 -52.07
N ASP A 35 14.30 18.02 -51.75
CA ASP A 35 13.15 18.22 -52.62
C ASP A 35 13.35 19.34 -53.67
N GLY A 36 14.44 20.11 -53.54
CA GLY A 36 14.83 21.19 -54.44
C GLY A 36 14.45 22.59 -53.97
N VAL A 37 13.84 22.76 -52.79
CA VAL A 37 13.58 24.03 -52.12
C VAL A 37 14.63 24.22 -51.02
N PRO A 38 15.47 25.28 -51.06
CA PRO A 38 16.45 25.48 -50.00
C PRO A 38 15.76 25.84 -48.68
N ASN A 39 16.28 25.36 -47.54
CA ASN A 39 15.69 25.47 -46.19
C ASN A 39 15.27 26.89 -45.77
N ASN A 40 15.84 27.93 -46.38
CA ASN A 40 15.49 29.33 -46.08
C ASN A 40 14.26 29.86 -46.84
N LEU A 41 13.76 29.08 -47.80
CA LEU A 41 12.57 29.32 -48.62
C LEU A 41 11.56 28.17 -48.49
N ASP A 42 11.91 27.16 -47.71
CA ASP A 42 11.16 25.94 -47.45
C ASP A 42 10.41 26.09 -46.11
N PHE A 43 9.10 25.90 -46.14
CA PHE A 43 8.24 25.93 -44.95
C PHE A 43 8.23 24.60 -44.20
N CYS A 44 8.64 23.50 -44.82
CA CYS A 44 8.84 22.21 -44.17
C CYS A 44 10.23 21.64 -44.49
N PRO A 45 11.34 22.22 -43.96
CA PRO A 45 12.74 21.90 -44.34
C PRO A 45 13.22 20.45 -44.13
N ASN A 46 12.36 19.57 -43.66
CA ASN A 46 12.64 18.16 -43.39
C ASN A 46 11.61 17.22 -44.04
N LEU A 47 10.65 17.72 -44.81
CA LEU A 47 9.60 16.93 -45.46
C LEU A 47 9.56 17.21 -46.97
N LEU A 48 9.80 16.16 -47.75
CA LEU A 48 9.77 16.23 -49.21
C LEU A 48 8.44 16.78 -49.78
N GLU A 49 8.51 17.89 -50.52
CA GLU A 49 7.45 18.39 -51.38
C GLU A 49 6.95 17.31 -52.37
N ASP A 50 5.63 17.11 -52.43
CA ASP A 50 4.97 16.10 -53.26
C ASP A 50 4.49 16.63 -54.64
N TYR A 51 4.61 17.94 -54.86
CA TYR A 51 4.28 18.63 -56.11
C TYR A 51 2.87 18.28 -56.64
N ASP A 52 1.87 18.19 -55.75
CA ASP A 52 0.50 17.81 -56.14
C ASP A 52 -0.14 18.82 -57.12
N PRO A 53 -0.44 18.42 -58.38
CA PRO A 53 -1.07 19.30 -59.36
C PRO A 53 -2.50 19.75 -58.98
N GLN A 54 -3.13 19.12 -57.99
CA GLN A 54 -4.53 19.31 -57.62
C GLN A 54 -4.78 20.54 -56.73
N TYR A 55 -3.81 20.93 -55.91
CA TYR A 55 -3.90 22.07 -54.98
C TYR A 55 -3.24 23.37 -55.48
N GLY A 56 -2.62 23.31 -56.66
CA GLY A 56 -1.89 24.43 -57.26
C GLY A 56 -0.40 24.17 -57.15
N ASN A 57 0.40 24.67 -58.09
CA ASN A 57 1.86 24.56 -57.97
C ASN A 57 2.38 25.63 -56.99
N ASN A 58 1.85 25.70 -55.76
CA ASN A 58 2.58 26.35 -54.67
C ASN A 58 3.79 25.47 -54.41
N ILE A 59 4.97 26.08 -54.47
CA ILE A 59 6.22 25.43 -54.09
C ILE A 59 6.59 26.17 -52.81
N ASP A 60 6.01 25.72 -51.72
CA ASP A 60 6.30 26.20 -50.36
C ASP A 60 7.18 25.22 -49.58
N GLY A 61 7.55 24.08 -50.18
CA GLY A 61 8.44 23.09 -49.57
C GLY A 61 7.71 22.14 -48.64
N CYS A 62 6.38 22.03 -48.75
CA CYS A 62 5.55 21.16 -47.92
C CYS A 62 4.65 20.29 -48.80
N PRO A 63 4.32 19.05 -48.41
CA PRO A 63 3.30 18.25 -49.08
C PRO A 63 1.94 18.99 -49.13
N ALA A 64 1.19 18.85 -50.21
CA ALA A 64 -0.06 19.60 -50.40
C ALA A 64 -1.20 19.26 -49.41
N ASP A 65 -1.07 18.16 -48.67
CA ASP A 65 -1.99 17.75 -47.58
C ASP A 65 -1.53 18.24 -46.20
N PHE A 66 -0.46 19.05 -46.15
CA PHE A 66 0.05 19.65 -44.92
C PHE A 66 -0.78 20.89 -44.55
N VAL A 67 -1.64 20.75 -43.55
CA VAL A 67 -2.41 21.85 -42.97
C VAL A 67 -1.70 22.33 -41.70
N PRO A 68 -1.31 23.62 -41.59
CA PRO A 68 -0.71 24.14 -40.38
C PRO A 68 -1.68 24.06 -39.19
N TRP A 69 -1.14 23.59 -38.06
CA TRP A 69 -1.76 23.47 -36.73
C TRP A 69 -2.87 24.49 -36.48
N TYR A 70 -4.12 24.04 -36.64
CA TYR A 70 -5.31 24.82 -36.34
C TYR A 70 -6.16 23.98 -35.38
N ASP A 71 -6.40 24.54 -34.21
CA ASP A 71 -7.21 24.01 -33.12
C ASP A 71 -8.21 25.15 -32.82
N ALA A 72 -9.42 25.00 -33.33
CA ALA A 72 -10.40 26.07 -33.43
C ALA A 72 -11.12 26.38 -32.11
N ASP A 73 -11.13 25.44 -31.17
CA ASP A 73 -11.76 25.57 -29.85
C ASP A 73 -10.77 25.51 -28.68
N TYR A 74 -9.48 25.35 -29.00
CA TYR A 74 -8.32 25.47 -28.14
C TYR A 74 -8.28 24.39 -27.05
N ASP A 75 -8.65 23.16 -27.37
CA ASP A 75 -8.57 22.02 -26.45
C ASP A 75 -7.25 21.23 -26.53
N GLY A 76 -6.40 21.52 -27.51
CA GLY A 76 -5.11 20.86 -27.70
C GLY A 76 -5.14 19.68 -28.68
N VAL A 77 -6.29 19.36 -29.26
CA VAL A 77 -6.44 18.40 -30.37
C VAL A 77 -6.54 19.18 -31.69
N GLU A 78 -5.91 18.68 -32.75
CA GLU A 78 -5.89 19.40 -34.03
C GLU A 78 -7.20 19.19 -34.81
N ASP A 79 -7.78 20.23 -35.43
CA ASP A 79 -9.07 20.21 -36.17
C ASP A 79 -9.27 19.05 -37.19
N HIS A 80 -8.18 18.42 -37.63
CA HIS A 80 -8.20 17.33 -38.60
C HIS A 80 -8.11 15.92 -37.98
N VAL A 81 -7.77 15.87 -36.69
CA VAL A 81 -7.76 14.70 -35.80
C VAL A 81 -8.94 14.76 -34.82
N ASP A 82 -9.41 15.98 -34.54
CA ASP A 82 -10.57 16.32 -33.72
C ASP A 82 -11.89 16.04 -34.46
N ASP A 83 -12.73 15.21 -33.87
CA ASP A 83 -14.06 14.85 -34.38
C ASP A 83 -15.11 15.96 -34.12
N CYS A 84 -14.81 16.90 -33.22
CA CYS A 84 -15.60 18.08 -32.87
C CYS A 84 -14.82 19.42 -32.96
N PRO A 85 -14.34 19.85 -34.15
CA PRO A 85 -13.42 21.01 -34.36
C PRO A 85 -13.93 22.42 -34.02
N THR A 86 -14.92 22.58 -33.16
CA THR A 86 -15.51 23.86 -32.76
C THR A 86 -16.06 23.84 -31.34
N VAL A 87 -15.96 22.69 -30.66
CA VAL A 87 -16.49 22.45 -29.33
C VAL A 87 -15.39 21.85 -28.48
N LYS A 88 -14.75 22.70 -27.68
CA LYS A 88 -13.62 22.38 -26.81
C LYS A 88 -13.87 21.14 -25.95
N GLU A 89 -13.01 20.14 -26.06
CA GLU A 89 -12.91 19.02 -25.13
C GLU A 89 -12.75 19.47 -23.67
N THR A 90 -13.31 18.67 -22.76
CA THR A 90 -13.12 18.79 -21.33
C THR A 90 -12.48 17.53 -20.78
N TYR A 91 -11.14 17.50 -20.80
CA TYR A 91 -10.31 16.39 -20.32
C TYR A 91 -10.83 15.80 -18.98
N ASN A 92 -11.56 14.69 -19.07
CA ASN A 92 -12.29 14.06 -17.97
C ASN A 92 -11.92 12.58 -17.78
N ARG A 93 -10.86 12.10 -18.47
CA ARG A 93 -10.32 10.73 -18.43
C ARG A 93 -11.19 9.69 -19.13
N PHE A 94 -12.17 10.12 -19.92
CA PHE A 94 -13.03 9.25 -20.70
C PHE A 94 -13.00 9.76 -22.13
N GLN A 95 -12.48 8.95 -23.07
CA GLN A 95 -12.46 9.23 -24.51
C GLN A 95 -11.82 10.56 -24.97
N ASP A 96 -11.00 11.20 -24.13
CA ASP A 96 -10.28 12.48 -24.37
C ASP A 96 -9.36 12.56 -25.62
N GLU A 97 -9.26 11.50 -26.43
CA GLU A 97 -8.37 11.38 -27.59
C GLU A 97 -9.05 11.81 -28.91
N ASP A 98 -10.38 11.99 -28.93
CA ASP A 98 -11.15 12.32 -30.14
C ASP A 98 -11.50 13.81 -30.28
N GLY A 99 -11.20 14.66 -29.28
CA GLY A 99 -11.46 16.09 -29.29
C GLY A 99 -12.93 16.50 -29.09
N CYS A 100 -13.82 15.56 -28.76
CA CYS A 100 -15.25 15.79 -28.60
C CYS A 100 -15.73 15.74 -27.15
N PRO A 101 -16.21 16.84 -26.54
CA PRO A 101 -16.47 16.90 -25.10
C PRO A 101 -17.35 15.77 -24.62
N ASP A 102 -16.72 14.89 -23.87
CA ASP A 102 -17.36 13.70 -23.36
C ASP A 102 -18.25 14.04 -22.18
N LEU A 103 -19.45 13.46 -22.20
CA LEU A 103 -20.31 13.48 -21.03
C LEU A 103 -19.87 12.33 -20.13
N SER A 104 -19.07 12.65 -19.11
CA SER A 104 -18.91 11.76 -17.95
C SER A 104 -20.30 11.28 -17.49
N PRO A 105 -20.47 9.98 -17.15
CA PRO A 105 -21.75 9.41 -16.71
C PRO A 105 -22.42 10.18 -15.56
N ASP A 106 -21.65 10.95 -14.79
CA ASP A 106 -22.14 11.68 -13.61
C ASP A 106 -22.91 12.97 -13.93
N ASP A 107 -22.88 13.48 -15.17
CA ASP A 107 -23.65 14.67 -15.58
C ASP A 107 -24.82 14.38 -16.54
N ALA A 108 -25.18 13.12 -16.74
CA ALA A 108 -26.22 12.68 -17.68
C ALA A 108 -27.65 12.83 -17.14
N LYS A 109 -28.11 14.07 -16.87
CA LYS A 109 -29.56 14.37 -16.91
C LYS A 109 -30.06 14.43 -18.36
N GLY A 110 -30.14 13.28 -19.05
CA GLY A 110 -30.64 13.32 -20.43
C GLY A 110 -30.76 12.03 -21.25
N ILE A 111 -30.51 10.84 -20.72
CA ILE A 111 -30.72 9.61 -21.48
C ILE A 111 -32.22 9.29 -21.51
N PHE A 112 -32.80 9.22 -22.71
CA PHE A 112 -34.20 8.83 -22.89
C PHE A 112 -34.28 7.31 -22.83
N ASP A 113 -34.94 6.83 -21.78
CA ASP A 113 -35.37 5.45 -21.56
C ASP A 113 -36.91 5.48 -21.61
N THR A 114 -37.47 5.03 -22.73
CA THR A 114 -38.89 5.23 -23.08
C THR A 114 -39.82 4.33 -22.28
N ASP A 115 -39.38 3.16 -21.82
CA ASP A 115 -40.19 2.22 -21.03
C ASP A 115 -39.73 2.04 -19.58
N GLY A 116 -38.56 2.58 -19.23
CA GLY A 116 -38.11 2.78 -17.86
C GLY A 116 -37.49 1.55 -17.23
N ASP A 117 -36.87 0.67 -18.02
CA ASP A 117 -36.27 -0.59 -17.56
C ASP A 117 -34.78 -0.49 -17.20
N GLY A 118 -34.16 0.68 -17.43
CA GLY A 118 -32.75 0.93 -17.14
C GLY A 118 -31.83 0.86 -18.36
N TYR A 119 -32.33 0.43 -19.52
CA TYR A 119 -31.60 0.48 -20.78
C TYR A 119 -31.98 1.73 -21.60
N PRO A 120 -31.01 2.59 -21.98
CA PRO A 120 -31.31 3.73 -22.84
C PRO A 120 -31.85 3.29 -24.21
N ASP A 121 -32.80 4.05 -24.80
CA ASP A 121 -33.47 3.74 -26.08
C ASP A 121 -32.54 3.38 -27.27
N PHE A 122 -31.27 3.80 -27.23
CA PHE A 122 -30.30 3.53 -28.27
C PHE A 122 -29.48 2.25 -28.05
N MET A 123 -29.46 1.73 -26.82
CA MET A 123 -28.86 0.46 -26.39
C MET A 123 -29.91 -0.64 -26.22
N ASP A 124 -31.17 -0.27 -26.00
CA ASP A 124 -32.31 -1.18 -25.89
C ASP A 124 -32.75 -1.71 -27.28
N SER A 125 -32.79 -3.04 -27.42
CA SER A 125 -33.28 -3.73 -28.64
C SER A 125 -34.81 -3.69 -28.77
N CYS A 126 -35.51 -3.44 -27.67
CA CYS A 126 -36.94 -3.24 -27.55
C CYS A 126 -37.33 -1.92 -26.84
N PRO A 127 -37.02 -0.71 -27.39
CA PRO A 127 -37.20 0.64 -26.75
C PRO A 127 -38.61 1.08 -26.32
N ASN A 128 -39.59 0.19 -26.33
CA ASN A 128 -40.97 0.47 -25.92
C ASN A 128 -41.57 -0.71 -25.13
N GLN A 129 -40.78 -1.72 -24.79
CA GLN A 129 -41.17 -2.85 -23.99
C GLN A 129 -40.10 -3.08 -22.91
N PRO A 130 -40.45 -2.86 -21.63
CA PRO A 130 -39.45 -2.95 -20.58
C PRO A 130 -38.97 -4.40 -20.42
N GLU A 131 -37.67 -4.54 -20.24
CA GLU A 131 -36.96 -5.75 -19.89
C GLU A 131 -37.62 -6.47 -18.71
N THR A 132 -37.62 -7.79 -18.79
CA THR A 132 -37.95 -8.68 -17.70
C THR A 132 -36.69 -9.39 -17.23
N PHE A 133 -35.99 -8.83 -16.25
CA PHE A 133 -34.85 -9.47 -15.57
C PHE A 133 -35.25 -10.83 -14.99
N ASN A 134 -35.01 -11.88 -15.75
CA ASN A 134 -35.42 -13.25 -15.44
C ASN A 134 -34.27 -14.25 -15.58
N GLY A 135 -33.05 -13.74 -15.79
CA GLY A 135 -31.82 -14.50 -15.91
C GLY A 135 -31.62 -15.10 -17.30
N ILE A 136 -32.28 -14.60 -18.34
CA ILE A 136 -32.14 -15.08 -19.72
C ILE A 136 -32.09 -13.86 -20.62
N ASP A 137 -30.99 -13.71 -21.36
CA ASP A 137 -30.79 -12.64 -22.36
C ASP A 137 -31.00 -11.20 -21.79
N ASP A 138 -30.94 -11.03 -20.45
CA ASP A 138 -31.23 -9.81 -19.64
C ASP A 138 -30.39 -8.56 -20.01
N THR A 139 -29.49 -8.64 -21.00
CA THR A 139 -28.59 -7.56 -21.44
C THR A 139 -29.05 -6.84 -22.72
N ASP A 140 -30.09 -7.33 -23.40
CA ASP A 140 -30.51 -6.79 -24.69
C ASP A 140 -31.66 -5.78 -24.62
N GLY A 141 -32.29 -5.61 -23.45
CA GLY A 141 -33.41 -4.69 -23.18
C GLY A 141 -34.77 -5.20 -23.64
N CYS A 142 -34.88 -6.45 -24.09
CA CYS A 142 -36.12 -7.06 -24.53
C CYS A 142 -36.73 -8.04 -23.51
N PRO A 143 -38.05 -7.98 -23.24
CA PRO A 143 -38.67 -8.91 -22.32
C PRO A 143 -38.67 -10.37 -22.82
N ASP A 144 -37.88 -11.21 -22.15
CA ASP A 144 -37.80 -12.64 -22.41
C ASP A 144 -38.83 -13.50 -21.66
N ASP A 145 -39.34 -14.53 -22.34
CA ASP A 145 -40.29 -15.51 -21.79
C ASP A 145 -39.64 -16.90 -21.74
N TYR A 146 -39.49 -17.40 -20.52
CA TYR A 146 -39.05 -18.76 -20.16
C TYR A 146 -39.77 -19.88 -20.96
N MET A 147 -40.95 -19.60 -21.52
CA MET A 147 -41.72 -20.56 -22.30
C MET A 147 -41.31 -20.66 -23.78
N THR A 148 -40.55 -19.69 -24.30
CA THR A 148 -40.16 -19.62 -25.73
C THR A 148 -38.67 -19.80 -25.96
N VAL A 149 -37.86 -19.51 -24.94
CA VAL A 149 -36.41 -19.51 -25.00
C VAL A 149 -35.91 -20.73 -24.22
N LYS A 150 -35.15 -21.60 -24.88
CA LYS A 150 -34.60 -22.82 -24.27
C LYS A 150 -33.15 -22.51 -23.96
N ASP A 151 -32.78 -22.61 -22.70
CA ASP A 151 -31.42 -22.51 -22.17
C ASP A 151 -31.15 -23.85 -21.47
N SER A 152 -30.15 -24.58 -21.95
CA SER A 152 -29.94 -26.00 -21.62
C SER A 152 -28.98 -26.23 -20.48
N ASP A 153 -28.05 -25.31 -20.29
CA ASP A 153 -26.93 -25.26 -19.36
C ASP A 153 -27.09 -24.21 -18.27
N GLN A 154 -28.09 -23.32 -18.40
CA GLN A 154 -28.51 -22.35 -17.38
C GLN A 154 -27.43 -21.31 -17.07
N ASP A 155 -26.72 -20.84 -18.09
CA ASP A 155 -25.74 -19.76 -17.98
C ASP A 155 -26.34 -18.37 -18.27
N GLY A 156 -27.60 -18.32 -18.67
CA GLY A 156 -28.35 -17.08 -18.91
C GLY A 156 -28.29 -16.58 -20.35
N ILE A 157 -27.68 -17.32 -21.28
CA ILE A 157 -27.77 -17.08 -22.72
C ILE A 157 -28.63 -18.17 -23.34
N SER A 158 -29.54 -17.80 -24.24
CA SER A 158 -30.41 -18.80 -24.86
C SER A 158 -29.70 -19.74 -25.83
N ASP A 159 -30.12 -21.02 -25.95
CA ASP A 159 -29.61 -22.01 -26.94
C ASP A 159 -29.52 -21.45 -28.39
N SER A 160 -30.29 -20.40 -28.70
CA SER A 160 -30.33 -19.74 -30.00
C SER A 160 -29.27 -18.66 -30.23
N LEU A 161 -28.79 -18.03 -29.16
CA LEU A 161 -27.75 -17.00 -29.16
C LEU A 161 -26.42 -17.56 -28.63
N ASP A 162 -26.49 -18.64 -27.87
CA ASP A 162 -25.39 -19.40 -27.30
C ASP A 162 -24.68 -20.27 -28.37
N SER A 163 -23.36 -20.12 -28.44
CA SER A 163 -22.46 -20.86 -29.31
C SER A 163 -22.10 -22.24 -28.76
N CYS A 164 -22.24 -22.46 -27.45
CA CYS A 164 -22.06 -23.72 -26.73
C CYS A 164 -23.28 -24.14 -25.86
N PRO A 165 -24.45 -24.49 -26.46
CA PRO A 165 -25.74 -24.76 -25.78
C PRO A 165 -25.85 -25.96 -24.81
N LEU A 166 -24.76 -26.45 -24.25
CA LEU A 166 -24.72 -27.54 -23.27
C LEU A 166 -23.63 -27.34 -22.21
N ASP A 167 -22.74 -26.37 -22.40
CA ASP A 167 -21.59 -26.10 -21.56
C ASP A 167 -21.71 -24.64 -21.08
N PRO A 168 -21.96 -24.39 -19.78
CA PRO A 168 -22.28 -23.05 -19.30
C PRO A 168 -21.08 -22.10 -19.41
N GLU A 169 -21.33 -20.87 -19.86
CA GLU A 169 -20.40 -19.75 -19.93
C GLU A 169 -19.64 -19.51 -18.61
N THR A 170 -18.39 -19.07 -18.75
CA THR A 170 -17.52 -18.69 -17.63
C THR A 170 -17.22 -17.19 -17.69
N TYR A 171 -18.04 -16.39 -16.99
CA TYR A 171 -17.91 -14.92 -16.93
C TYR A 171 -16.54 -14.48 -16.38
N ASN A 172 -15.60 -14.16 -17.27
CA ASN A 172 -14.21 -13.83 -16.93
C ASN A 172 -13.68 -12.58 -17.66
N ARG A 173 -14.57 -11.76 -18.22
CA ARG A 173 -14.29 -10.53 -19.01
C ARG A 173 -13.64 -10.80 -20.36
N TYR A 174 -13.64 -12.04 -20.83
CA TYR A 174 -13.11 -12.43 -22.13
C TYR A 174 -14.17 -13.22 -22.89
N LEU A 175 -14.76 -12.57 -23.91
CA LEU A 175 -15.75 -13.16 -24.81
C LEU A 175 -17.06 -13.66 -24.16
N ASP A 176 -17.35 -13.27 -22.91
CA ASP A 176 -18.55 -13.59 -22.09
C ASP A 176 -19.96 -13.43 -22.73
N THR A 177 -20.06 -12.98 -23.98
CA THR A 177 -21.33 -12.79 -24.70
C THR A 177 -21.66 -13.91 -25.67
N ASP A 178 -20.77 -14.89 -25.87
CA ASP A 178 -20.95 -15.93 -26.89
C ASP A 178 -21.49 -17.27 -26.35
N GLY A 179 -21.60 -17.42 -25.02
CA GLY A 179 -22.20 -18.59 -24.34
C GLY A 179 -21.26 -19.79 -24.23
N CYS A 180 -19.98 -19.62 -24.56
CA CYS A 180 -18.99 -20.68 -24.47
C CYS A 180 -18.02 -20.44 -23.31
N PRO A 181 -17.77 -21.43 -22.42
CA PRO A 181 -16.79 -21.29 -21.37
C PRO A 181 -15.40 -21.03 -21.95
N ASP A 182 -15.01 -19.77 -21.89
CA ASP A 182 -13.70 -19.34 -22.32
C ASP A 182 -12.71 -19.39 -21.16
N SER A 183 -11.45 -19.69 -21.49
CA SER A 183 -10.33 -19.51 -20.58
C SER A 183 -9.27 -18.65 -21.24
N ILE A 184 -8.68 -17.74 -20.47
CA ILE A 184 -7.61 -16.82 -20.91
C ILE A 184 -6.31 -17.59 -21.27
N ASP A 185 -6.31 -18.92 -21.26
CA ASP A 185 -5.19 -19.76 -21.71
C ASP A 185 -5.07 -19.87 -23.25
N SER A 186 -5.97 -19.25 -24.01
CA SER A 186 -6.01 -19.38 -25.48
C SER A 186 -5.66 -18.12 -26.26
N ILE A 187 -4.72 -17.31 -25.76
CA ILE A 187 -3.91 -16.50 -26.68
C ILE A 187 -2.89 -17.46 -27.30
N ASN A 188 -3.13 -17.88 -28.54
CA ASN A 188 -2.14 -18.58 -29.36
C ASN A 188 -1.33 -17.53 -30.14
N PRO A 189 -0.19 -17.02 -29.63
CA PRO A 189 0.82 -16.53 -30.54
C PRO A 189 1.37 -17.75 -31.27
N GLN A 190 1.44 -17.69 -32.60
CA GLN A 190 2.14 -18.69 -33.44
C GLN A 190 3.66 -18.74 -33.18
N TYR A 191 4.10 -18.48 -31.96
CA TYR A 191 5.46 -18.54 -31.49
C TYR A 191 5.50 -19.46 -30.28
N THR A 192 5.72 -20.75 -30.54
CA THR A 192 6.11 -21.69 -29.48
C THR A 192 7.55 -21.38 -29.11
N PHE A 193 7.80 -21.02 -27.86
CA PHE A 193 9.15 -20.90 -27.35
C PHE A 193 9.86 -22.26 -27.42
N PRO A 194 11.18 -22.29 -27.66
CA PRO A 194 11.93 -23.55 -27.68
C PRO A 194 11.83 -24.25 -26.32
N ASP A 195 11.61 -25.55 -26.37
CA ASP A 195 11.69 -26.51 -25.27
C ASP A 195 12.61 -27.62 -25.81
N THR A 196 13.87 -27.56 -25.38
CA THR A 196 15.00 -28.27 -26.00
C THR A 196 15.03 -29.74 -25.61
N ASP A 197 14.56 -30.11 -24.43
CA ASP A 197 14.53 -31.49 -23.94
C ASP A 197 13.13 -32.15 -23.92
N GLY A 198 12.07 -31.36 -24.08
CA GLY A 198 10.71 -31.80 -24.34
C GLY A 198 9.94 -32.24 -23.09
N ASP A 199 10.27 -31.69 -21.93
CA ASP A 199 9.60 -31.99 -20.65
C ASP A 199 8.31 -31.18 -20.41
N GLY A 200 8.10 -30.09 -21.16
CA GLY A 200 6.93 -29.22 -21.04
C GLY A 200 7.20 -27.87 -20.36
N ILE A 201 8.45 -27.58 -19.99
CA ILE A 201 8.91 -26.29 -19.47
C ILE A 201 9.69 -25.58 -20.60
N GLU A 202 9.46 -24.28 -20.81
CA GLU A 202 10.12 -23.53 -21.89
C GLU A 202 11.59 -23.24 -21.54
N ASP A 203 12.52 -23.25 -22.52
CA ASP A 203 13.98 -23.01 -22.33
C ASP A 203 14.33 -21.75 -21.50
N ARG A 204 13.42 -20.77 -21.40
CA ARG A 204 13.62 -19.53 -20.61
C ARG A 204 13.30 -19.68 -19.13
N TRP A 205 12.50 -20.69 -18.79
CA TRP A 205 12.04 -21.05 -17.44
C TRP A 205 12.60 -22.40 -17.00
N ASP A 206 13.22 -23.13 -17.93
CA ASP A 206 13.95 -24.35 -17.70
C ASP A 206 15.41 -24.04 -17.32
N SER A 207 15.77 -24.36 -16.08
CA SER A 207 17.12 -24.21 -15.53
C SER A 207 18.09 -25.26 -16.09
N CYS A 208 17.57 -26.34 -16.65
CA CYS A 208 18.29 -27.51 -17.14
C CYS A 208 18.10 -27.84 -18.63
N ILE A 209 17.66 -26.93 -19.51
CA ILE A 209 17.56 -26.88 -21.00
C ILE A 209 17.78 -28.18 -21.84
N ASP A 210 18.79 -29.00 -21.54
CA ASP A 210 19.08 -30.26 -22.23
C ASP A 210 18.64 -31.54 -21.44
N GLU A 211 18.11 -31.43 -20.22
CA GLU A 211 17.76 -32.55 -19.31
C GLU A 211 16.31 -32.47 -18.77
N PRO A 212 15.42 -33.41 -19.17
CA PRO A 212 13.99 -33.27 -18.93
C PRO A 212 13.58 -33.51 -17.48
N GLU A 213 12.68 -32.67 -16.98
CA GLU A 213 12.03 -32.73 -15.67
C GLU A 213 11.32 -34.05 -15.40
N ASN A 214 11.25 -34.43 -14.12
CA ASN A 214 10.70 -35.69 -13.65
C ASN A 214 9.52 -35.59 -12.67
N TYR A 215 8.67 -34.56 -12.71
CA TYR A 215 7.33 -34.47 -12.09
C TYR A 215 7.09 -35.41 -10.89
N ASN A 216 7.66 -35.07 -9.74
CA ASN A 216 7.63 -35.87 -8.53
C ASN A 216 7.05 -35.13 -7.30
N ASN A 217 6.42 -33.96 -7.51
CA ASN A 217 5.89 -33.01 -6.54
C ASN A 217 6.96 -32.28 -5.71
N TYR A 218 8.20 -32.21 -6.19
CA TYR A 218 9.28 -31.43 -5.59
C TYR A 218 9.96 -30.64 -6.69
N LEU A 219 9.87 -29.31 -6.61
CA LEU A 219 10.47 -28.36 -7.55
C LEU A 219 10.20 -28.58 -9.06
N ASP A 220 9.14 -29.34 -9.39
CA ASP A 220 8.60 -29.63 -10.74
C ASP A 220 8.39 -28.43 -11.71
N THR A 221 8.68 -27.19 -11.31
CA THR A 221 8.57 -25.97 -12.12
C THR A 221 9.92 -25.41 -12.59
N ASP A 222 11.06 -25.94 -12.11
CA ASP A 222 12.39 -25.38 -12.40
C ASP A 222 13.09 -25.98 -13.63
N GLY A 223 12.55 -27.07 -14.21
CA GLY A 223 13.05 -27.74 -15.41
C GLY A 223 14.14 -28.79 -15.15
N CYS A 224 14.53 -29.04 -13.89
CA CYS A 224 15.66 -29.90 -13.56
C CYS A 224 15.23 -31.20 -12.85
N PRO A 225 15.54 -32.41 -13.38
CA PRO A 225 15.06 -33.66 -12.81
C PRO A 225 15.45 -33.85 -11.34
N ASP A 226 14.46 -33.70 -10.47
CA ASP A 226 14.65 -33.78 -9.04
C ASP A 226 14.70 -35.20 -8.51
N VAL A 227 15.51 -35.44 -7.47
CA VAL A 227 15.46 -36.69 -6.71
C VAL A 227 15.33 -36.30 -5.25
N PRO A 228 14.27 -36.73 -4.54
CA PRO A 228 14.09 -36.41 -3.14
C PRO A 228 15.33 -36.81 -2.33
N GLY A 229 16.02 -35.80 -1.77
CA GLY A 229 17.16 -35.97 -0.88
C GLY A 229 18.55 -35.94 -1.54
N VAL A 230 18.72 -35.33 -2.71
CA VAL A 230 20.06 -35.13 -3.30
C VAL A 230 20.22 -33.72 -3.88
N THR A 231 20.73 -32.78 -3.08
CA THR A 231 21.35 -31.58 -3.62
C THR A 231 22.78 -31.91 -4.03
N LEU A 232 23.00 -32.01 -5.34
CA LEU A 232 24.28 -32.05 -6.06
C LEU A 232 25.33 -33.13 -5.63
N LEU A 233 25.66 -34.01 -6.59
CA LEU A 233 26.85 -34.85 -6.53
C LEU A 233 28.13 -33.98 -6.47
N GLU A 234 28.80 -33.94 -5.32
CA GLU A 234 30.26 -34.09 -5.20
C GLU A 234 30.74 -34.19 -3.73
N ALA A 235 30.48 -35.32 -3.07
CA ALA A 235 31.35 -36.05 -2.12
C ALA A 235 30.48 -36.91 -1.14
N PRO A 236 31.00 -38.02 -0.59
CA PRO A 236 30.30 -38.77 0.45
C PRO A 236 30.11 -37.87 1.68
N ASP A 237 28.91 -37.85 2.25
CA ASP A 237 28.58 -37.24 3.54
C ASP A 237 28.01 -38.39 4.39
N ALA A 238 28.79 -38.87 5.35
CA ALA A 238 28.54 -40.13 6.05
C ALA A 238 27.62 -40.02 7.28
N ASP A 239 27.48 -38.83 7.86
CA ASP A 239 26.62 -38.55 9.01
C ASP A 239 25.45 -37.58 8.71
N TYR A 240 25.35 -37.12 7.47
CA TYR A 240 24.22 -36.39 6.89
C TYR A 240 23.96 -35.06 7.60
N ASP A 241 25.02 -34.32 7.89
CA ASP A 241 24.93 -32.93 8.33
C ASP A 241 24.98 -31.92 7.18
N GLY A 242 25.28 -32.34 5.95
CA GLY A 242 25.35 -31.44 4.79
C GLY A 242 26.75 -30.90 4.50
N ILE A 243 27.78 -31.29 5.27
CA ILE A 243 29.20 -31.02 5.00
C ILE A 243 29.84 -32.30 4.46
N PRO A 244 30.47 -32.31 3.27
CA PRO A 244 31.02 -33.55 2.74
C PRO A 244 32.28 -34.05 3.50
N ASP A 245 32.45 -35.38 3.58
CA ASP A 245 33.51 -36.09 4.33
C ASP A 245 34.95 -35.59 4.06
N ASP A 246 35.19 -34.97 2.90
CA ASP A 246 36.51 -34.46 2.52
C ASP A 246 36.81 -33.03 3.01
N VAL A 247 35.77 -32.32 3.45
CA VAL A 247 35.81 -30.98 4.06
C VAL A 247 35.48 -31.04 5.55
N ASP A 248 34.70 -32.03 5.97
CA ASP A 248 34.31 -32.29 7.35
C ASP A 248 35.47 -32.79 8.23
N ASN A 249 35.68 -32.14 9.39
CA ASN A 249 36.69 -32.55 10.36
C ASN A 249 36.25 -33.72 11.27
N CYS A 250 34.96 -33.98 11.36
CA CYS A 250 34.35 -35.10 12.07
C CYS A 250 33.35 -35.92 11.19
N PRO A 251 33.82 -36.63 10.12
CA PRO A 251 32.99 -37.34 9.11
C PRO A 251 32.08 -38.49 9.55
N MET A 252 31.82 -38.65 10.85
CA MET A 252 30.96 -39.69 11.39
C MET A 252 30.08 -39.18 12.54
N ASP A 253 30.27 -37.92 12.94
CA ASP A 253 29.63 -37.27 14.08
C ASP A 253 28.94 -36.00 13.56
N ARG A 254 27.64 -36.11 13.28
CA ARG A 254 26.80 -35.06 12.70
C ARG A 254 26.94 -33.70 13.39
N GLU A 255 27.29 -32.66 12.64
CA GLU A 255 27.28 -31.26 13.09
C GLU A 255 25.96 -30.85 13.76
N ASN A 256 26.05 -30.05 14.82
CA ASN A 256 24.93 -29.59 15.61
C ASN A 256 24.68 -28.09 15.43
N TYR A 257 24.69 -27.57 14.20
CA TYR A 257 24.35 -26.20 13.77
C TYR A 257 23.86 -25.27 14.89
N ASN A 258 24.79 -24.80 15.72
CA ASN A 258 24.51 -24.03 16.94
C ASN A 258 25.07 -22.60 16.85
N LYS A 259 25.38 -22.15 15.63
CA LYS A 259 25.95 -20.84 15.29
C LYS A 259 27.36 -20.64 15.85
N PHE A 260 28.05 -21.70 16.24
CA PHE A 260 29.43 -21.67 16.70
C PHE A 260 30.22 -22.70 15.92
N GLN A 261 31.14 -22.27 15.06
CA GLN A 261 32.01 -23.16 14.26
C GLN A 261 31.31 -24.17 13.32
N ASP A 262 30.01 -24.00 13.05
CA ASP A 262 29.14 -24.73 12.10
C ASP A 262 29.69 -25.03 10.69
N GLU A 263 30.86 -24.51 10.32
CA GLU A 263 31.53 -24.74 9.03
C GLU A 263 32.57 -25.86 9.09
N ASP A 264 32.85 -26.42 10.27
CA ASP A 264 33.95 -27.37 10.49
C ASP A 264 33.52 -28.85 10.58
N GLY A 265 32.21 -29.12 10.68
CA GLY A 265 31.57 -30.43 10.64
C GLY A 265 31.69 -31.24 11.93
N CYS A 266 32.16 -30.63 13.02
CA CYS A 266 32.27 -31.26 14.32
C CYS A 266 31.22 -30.74 15.32
N PRO A 267 30.51 -31.62 16.03
CA PRO A 267 29.53 -31.20 17.04
C PRO A 267 30.18 -30.31 18.10
N ASP A 268 29.79 -29.06 18.09
CA ASP A 268 30.35 -28.06 18.98
C ASP A 268 29.77 -28.20 20.39
N GLU A 269 30.66 -28.41 21.36
CA GLU A 269 30.36 -28.31 22.78
C GLU A 269 30.84 -26.94 23.28
N LEU A 270 29.92 -26.03 23.59
CA LEU A 270 30.21 -24.73 24.22
C LEU A 270 30.88 -24.93 25.59
N GLN A 271 32.22 -25.02 25.61
CA GLN A 271 33.01 -24.84 26.83
C GLN A 271 33.30 -23.35 27.02
N PHE A 272 32.41 -22.66 27.71
CA PHE A 272 32.68 -21.33 28.25
C PHE A 272 33.80 -21.43 29.31
N MET A 273 35.05 -21.28 28.88
CA MET A 273 36.16 -21.02 29.80
C MET A 273 36.22 -19.53 30.10
N ILE A 274 35.52 -19.08 31.13
CA ILE A 274 35.67 -17.73 31.69
C ILE A 274 37.09 -17.63 32.25
N THR A 275 37.98 -16.92 31.54
CA THR A 275 39.36 -16.73 32.01
C THR A 275 39.37 -15.76 33.18
N GLY A 276 39.73 -16.26 34.37
CA GLY A 276 39.77 -15.46 35.59
C GLY A 276 38.49 -15.54 36.44
N ASP A 277 37.81 -16.68 36.37
CA ASP A 277 36.78 -17.14 37.31
C ASP A 277 37.37 -18.38 38.03
N ALA A 278 37.79 -18.21 39.28
CA ALA A 278 38.60 -19.19 39.99
C ALA A 278 37.78 -20.27 40.71
N ASP A 279 36.47 -20.11 40.87
CA ASP A 279 35.56 -21.10 41.43
C ASP A 279 34.51 -21.64 40.43
N GLY A 280 34.39 -21.02 39.27
CA GLY A 280 33.68 -21.52 38.10
C GLY A 280 32.18 -21.32 38.18
N ASP A 281 31.72 -20.27 38.86
CA ASP A 281 30.30 -19.99 39.04
C ASP A 281 29.69 -19.11 37.94
N GLY A 282 30.49 -18.61 37.00
CA GLY A 282 30.00 -17.73 35.93
C GLY A 282 30.34 -16.26 36.13
N ILE A 283 30.87 -15.87 37.30
CA ILE A 283 31.20 -14.48 37.64
C ILE A 283 32.73 -14.33 37.68
N ALA A 284 33.27 -13.37 36.91
CA ALA A 284 34.72 -13.17 36.88
C ALA A 284 35.25 -12.65 38.24
N ASP A 285 36.43 -13.12 38.69
CA ASP A 285 37.08 -12.84 39.99
C ASP A 285 37.13 -11.35 40.41
N HIS A 286 37.03 -10.42 39.45
CA HIS A 286 37.07 -8.97 39.69
C HIS A 286 35.70 -8.36 40.02
N ASN A 287 34.63 -9.03 39.60
CA ASN A 287 33.23 -8.71 39.87
C ASN A 287 32.62 -9.66 40.91
N ASP A 288 33.31 -10.75 41.24
CA ASP A 288 32.95 -11.69 42.28
C ASP A 288 33.40 -11.20 43.67
N SER A 289 32.46 -11.09 44.62
CA SER A 289 32.73 -10.73 46.02
C SER A 289 33.30 -11.89 46.84
N CYS A 290 33.14 -13.11 46.37
CA CYS A 290 33.70 -14.34 46.90
C CYS A 290 34.48 -15.18 45.84
N PRO A 291 35.62 -14.68 45.28
CA PRO A 291 36.38 -15.25 44.14
C PRO A 291 36.93 -16.69 44.22
N PHE A 292 36.58 -17.45 45.25
CA PHE A 292 37.05 -18.82 45.46
C PHE A 292 35.95 -19.73 46.03
N SER A 293 34.72 -19.24 46.13
CA SER A 293 33.58 -19.96 46.62
C SER A 293 32.41 -19.70 45.67
N PRO A 294 31.99 -20.70 44.89
CA PRO A 294 31.05 -20.50 43.81
C PRO A 294 29.67 -20.10 44.35
N GLU A 295 29.04 -19.14 43.69
CA GLU A 295 27.68 -18.68 43.92
C GLU A 295 26.66 -19.83 43.88
N THR A 296 25.58 -19.65 44.63
CA THR A 296 24.40 -20.49 44.62
C THR A 296 23.21 -19.70 44.11
N TYR A 297 22.96 -19.76 42.80
CA TYR A 297 21.80 -19.19 42.13
C TYR A 297 20.48 -19.66 42.77
N ASN A 298 19.90 -18.81 43.63
CA ASN A 298 18.70 -19.13 44.41
C ASN A 298 17.68 -17.97 44.44
N LYS A 299 17.81 -17.01 43.52
CA LYS A 299 17.03 -15.77 43.39
C LYS A 299 17.24 -14.77 44.52
N PHE A 300 18.28 -14.93 45.33
CA PHE A 300 18.64 -14.00 46.40
C PHE A 300 20.11 -13.60 46.27
N GLN A 301 20.31 -12.34 45.89
CA GLN A 301 21.63 -11.71 45.67
C GLN A 301 22.58 -12.44 44.71
N ASP A 302 22.06 -13.25 43.79
CA ASP A 302 22.77 -14.02 42.74
C ASP A 302 23.74 -13.22 41.82
N THR A 303 23.91 -11.92 42.04
CA THR A 303 24.82 -11.05 41.28
C THR A 303 26.10 -10.70 42.04
N ASP A 304 26.23 -11.10 43.30
CA ASP A 304 27.39 -10.71 44.14
C ASP A 304 28.53 -11.74 44.15
N GLY A 305 28.31 -12.96 43.65
CA GLY A 305 29.30 -14.04 43.52
C GLY A 305 29.54 -14.80 44.83
N CYS A 306 28.76 -14.54 45.87
CA CYS A 306 28.89 -15.18 47.17
C CYS A 306 27.76 -16.18 47.44
N PRO A 307 28.05 -17.47 47.70
CA PRO A 307 27.02 -18.47 47.93
C PRO A 307 26.09 -18.10 49.08
N ASP A 308 24.89 -17.70 48.69
CA ASP A 308 23.80 -17.44 49.60
C ASP A 308 23.11 -18.73 50.02
N TYR A 309 23.19 -19.02 51.33
CA TYR A 309 22.49 -20.16 51.89
C TYR A 309 21.06 -19.78 52.24
N ILE A 310 20.15 -19.79 51.27
CA ILE A 310 18.74 -20.08 51.58
C ILE A 310 18.62 -21.59 51.65
N ALA A 311 18.94 -22.14 52.82
CA ALA A 311 18.61 -23.52 53.14
C ALA A 311 17.11 -23.72 52.89
N ASP A 312 16.77 -24.70 52.05
CA ASP A 312 15.43 -25.23 51.82
C ASP A 312 14.53 -24.89 53.01
N ASN A 313 13.51 -24.07 52.75
CA ASN A 313 12.67 -23.42 53.75
C ASN A 313 11.71 -24.42 54.43
N LYS A 314 12.24 -25.54 54.89
CA LYS A 314 11.59 -26.54 55.75
C LYS A 314 11.68 -26.18 57.24
N PHE A 315 12.12 -24.96 57.55
CA PHE A 315 12.23 -24.44 58.91
C PHE A 315 11.73 -23.00 59.11
N ALA A 316 11.10 -22.39 58.10
CA ALA A 316 10.24 -21.24 58.37
C ALA A 316 8.94 -21.75 59.00
N PHE A 317 8.60 -21.22 60.18
CA PHE A 317 7.28 -21.47 60.77
C PHE A 317 6.28 -20.65 59.96
N ASP A 318 5.26 -21.33 59.46
CA ASP A 318 4.02 -20.77 58.91
C ASP A 318 2.94 -21.31 59.88
N THR A 319 2.54 -20.45 60.81
CA THR A 319 1.83 -20.85 62.02
C THR A 319 0.33 -21.07 61.78
N ASP A 320 -0.26 -20.42 60.78
CA ASP A 320 -1.67 -20.55 60.38
C ASP A 320 -1.89 -21.27 59.04
N GLY A 321 -0.84 -21.46 58.23
CA GLY A 321 -0.82 -22.35 57.08
C GLY A 321 -1.45 -21.77 55.83
N ASP A 322 -1.42 -20.44 55.67
CA ASP A 322 -1.94 -19.77 54.48
C ASP A 322 -0.96 -19.74 53.31
N GLY A 323 0.33 -20.02 53.54
CA GLY A 323 1.38 -20.02 52.53
C GLY A 323 2.40 -18.90 52.68
N ILE A 324 2.20 -17.95 53.59
CA ILE A 324 3.13 -16.87 53.93
C ILE A 324 3.84 -17.24 55.24
N ILE A 325 5.18 -17.07 55.28
CA ILE A 325 5.98 -17.47 56.45
C ILE A 325 5.89 -16.43 57.58
N ASP A 326 5.88 -16.84 58.85
CA ASP A 326 5.65 -15.98 60.05
C ASP A 326 6.50 -14.70 60.12
N ASN A 327 7.66 -14.66 59.45
CA ASN A 327 8.55 -13.49 59.42
C ASN A 327 8.26 -12.50 58.29
N LEU A 328 7.46 -12.90 57.30
CA LEU A 328 6.93 -12.07 56.21
C LEU A 328 5.43 -11.80 56.39
N ASP A 329 4.75 -12.66 57.15
CA ASP A 329 3.35 -12.53 57.54
C ASP A 329 3.14 -11.45 58.62
N HIS A 330 2.28 -10.47 58.35
CA HIS A 330 1.91 -9.41 59.31
C HIS A 330 0.90 -9.88 60.35
N CYS A 331 0.18 -10.97 60.07
CA CYS A 331 -0.72 -11.66 60.97
C CYS A 331 -0.38 -13.17 61.13
N PRO A 332 0.78 -13.55 61.72
CA PRO A 332 1.29 -14.95 61.85
C PRO A 332 0.45 -15.97 62.62
N ASN A 333 -0.81 -15.69 62.92
CA ASN A 333 -1.71 -16.64 63.59
C ASN A 333 -3.14 -16.54 63.02
N GLN A 334 -3.35 -15.80 61.93
CA GLN A 334 -4.60 -15.72 61.22
C GLN A 334 -4.35 -15.92 59.72
N PRO A 335 -4.90 -16.98 59.12
CA PRO A 335 -4.64 -17.26 57.72
C PRO A 335 -5.26 -16.19 56.84
N GLU A 336 -4.49 -15.76 55.84
CA GLU A 336 -4.88 -14.87 54.76
C GLU A 336 -6.16 -15.35 54.06
N THR A 337 -6.95 -14.39 53.60
CA THR A 337 -8.13 -14.60 52.79
C THR A 337 -7.88 -14.06 51.38
N TYR A 338 -7.31 -14.88 50.50
CA TYR A 338 -7.10 -14.57 49.08
C TYR A 338 -8.38 -14.06 48.40
N ASN A 339 -8.51 -12.74 48.29
CA ASN A 339 -9.70 -12.07 47.76
C ASN A 339 -9.39 -10.88 46.84
N GLY A 340 -8.12 -10.71 46.46
CA GLY A 340 -7.65 -9.66 45.56
C GLY A 340 -7.24 -8.36 46.26
N ILE A 341 -7.15 -8.35 47.58
CA ILE A 341 -6.81 -7.16 48.38
C ILE A 341 -5.70 -7.54 49.34
N LEU A 342 -4.53 -6.92 49.16
CA LEU A 342 -3.32 -7.12 49.98
C LEU A 342 -2.99 -8.59 50.27
N ASP A 343 -3.28 -9.48 49.33
CA ASP A 343 -3.12 -10.95 49.44
C ASP A 343 -1.65 -11.42 49.71
N GLU A 344 -0.69 -10.49 49.78
CA GLU A 344 0.72 -10.74 50.09
C GLU A 344 1.13 -10.38 51.53
N ASP A 345 0.25 -9.74 52.32
CA ASP A 345 0.63 -9.23 53.65
C ASP A 345 0.40 -10.23 54.80
N GLY A 346 -0.37 -11.30 54.56
CA GLY A 346 -0.65 -12.40 55.49
C GLY A 346 -1.78 -12.10 56.49
N CYS A 347 -2.50 -10.99 56.34
CA CYS A 347 -3.59 -10.61 57.20
C CYS A 347 -4.97 -10.78 56.53
N PRO A 348 -5.93 -11.50 57.15
CA PRO A 348 -7.26 -11.67 56.57
C PRO A 348 -8.00 -10.34 56.42
N ASP A 349 -8.02 -9.86 55.18
CA ASP A 349 -8.71 -8.65 54.82
C ASP A 349 -10.21 -8.89 54.72
N ASN A 350 -10.96 -8.12 55.49
CA ASN A 350 -12.41 -8.06 55.38
C ASN A 350 -12.77 -6.73 54.72
N TYR A 351 -13.46 -6.80 53.58
CA TYR A 351 -14.11 -5.69 52.87
C TYR A 351 -14.41 -4.49 53.79
N ILE A 352 -13.65 -3.41 53.63
CA ILE A 352 -14.09 -2.06 54.01
C ILE A 352 -13.96 -1.14 52.79
N LEU A 353 -14.85 -1.33 51.83
CA LEU A 353 -15.37 -0.23 51.03
C LEU A 353 -16.54 0.35 51.82
N SER A 354 -16.35 1.43 52.58
CA SER A 354 -17.51 2.22 53.03
C SER A 354 -17.17 3.62 53.52
N ASN A 355 -16.38 4.39 52.79
CA ASN A 355 -16.58 5.84 52.77
C ASN A 355 -15.91 6.40 51.52
N ASP A 356 -16.73 6.59 50.49
CA ASP A 356 -16.48 7.35 49.28
C ASP A 356 -17.62 8.39 49.28
N SER A 357 -17.33 9.56 49.84
CA SER A 357 -18.29 10.55 50.28
C SER A 357 -18.90 11.35 49.12
N ASP A 358 -18.21 11.41 47.99
CA ASP A 358 -18.59 12.09 46.76
C ASP A 358 -18.81 11.15 45.56
N GLN A 359 -18.54 9.86 45.72
CA GLN A 359 -18.91 8.77 44.81
C GLN A 359 -18.21 8.83 43.45
N ASP A 360 -16.94 9.22 43.45
CA ASP A 360 -16.12 9.22 42.23
C ASP A 360 -15.32 7.92 42.02
N GLY A 361 -15.43 6.96 42.95
CA GLY A 361 -14.75 5.66 42.88
C GLY A 361 -13.44 5.61 43.67
N ILE A 362 -12.96 6.74 44.20
CA ILE A 362 -11.81 6.82 45.08
C ILE A 362 -12.32 6.92 46.53
N SER A 363 -11.85 6.05 47.42
CA SER A 363 -12.31 6.13 48.82
C SER A 363 -11.73 7.36 49.53
N ASP A 364 -12.45 7.93 50.50
CA ASP A 364 -12.08 9.12 51.29
C ASP A 364 -10.65 9.09 51.89
N VAL A 365 -10.06 7.90 52.05
CA VAL A 365 -8.70 7.72 52.60
C VAL A 365 -7.60 7.85 51.56
N PHE A 366 -7.93 7.65 50.28
CA PHE A 366 -7.05 7.78 49.13
C PHE A 366 -7.39 9.00 48.26
N ASP A 367 -8.52 9.64 48.52
CA ASP A 367 -8.99 10.85 47.89
C ASP A 367 -8.41 12.11 48.58
N ALA A 368 -7.75 12.99 47.80
CA ALA A 368 -7.21 14.27 48.26
C ALA A 368 -8.29 15.35 48.43
N CYS A 369 -9.44 15.19 47.77
CA CYS A 369 -10.64 16.00 47.93
C CYS A 369 -11.91 15.16 48.28
N PRO A 370 -12.00 14.54 49.49
CA PRO A 370 -13.06 13.61 49.94
C PRO A 370 -14.52 14.07 49.97
N LEU A 371 -14.86 15.20 49.35
CA LEU A 371 -16.20 15.78 49.31
C LEU A 371 -16.50 16.40 47.93
N VAL A 372 -15.57 16.31 46.98
CA VAL A 372 -15.64 16.89 45.66
C VAL A 372 -15.15 15.85 44.65
N ALA A 373 -16.11 15.20 44.01
CA ALA A 373 -15.87 14.18 43.00
C ALA A 373 -14.87 14.63 41.92
N GLU A 374 -13.93 13.75 41.62
CA GLU A 374 -12.97 13.82 40.54
C GLU A 374 -13.63 14.01 39.17
N ASN A 375 -12.93 14.68 38.25
CA ASN A 375 -13.33 14.76 36.85
C ASN A 375 -12.27 14.09 35.97
N TYR A 376 -12.41 12.77 35.76
CA TYR A 376 -11.59 11.97 34.85
C TYR A 376 -11.40 12.68 33.49
N ASN A 377 -10.28 13.38 33.33
CA ASN A 377 -9.99 14.24 32.18
C ASN A 377 -8.59 14.00 31.62
N GLY A 378 -7.92 12.93 32.06
CA GLY A 378 -6.57 12.53 31.66
C GLY A 378 -5.47 13.28 32.40
N PHE A 379 -5.80 14.16 33.37
CA PHE A 379 -4.84 14.93 34.13
C PHE A 379 -5.01 14.71 35.63
N GLN A 380 -4.09 13.92 36.19
CA GLN A 380 -4.01 13.55 37.61
C GLN A 380 -5.25 12.84 38.20
N ASP A 381 -6.02 12.14 37.37
CA ASP A 381 -7.27 11.41 37.71
C ASP A 381 -7.19 10.37 38.87
N LEU A 382 -6.02 10.14 39.48
CA LEU A 382 -5.84 9.22 40.61
C LEU A 382 -5.77 9.92 41.97
N ASP A 383 -5.77 11.26 42.01
CA ASP A 383 -5.62 12.00 43.26
C ASP A 383 -6.95 12.40 43.94
N GLY A 384 -8.08 12.28 43.25
CA GLY A 384 -9.43 12.55 43.76
C GLY A 384 -9.79 14.03 43.86
N CYS A 385 -8.94 14.96 43.39
CA CYS A 385 -9.29 16.36 43.25
C CYS A 385 -9.54 16.80 41.79
N PRO A 386 -10.71 17.40 41.46
CA PRO A 386 -11.01 17.78 40.10
C PRO A 386 -10.05 18.83 39.56
N ASP A 387 -9.31 18.45 38.53
CA ASP A 387 -8.37 19.29 37.85
C ASP A 387 -8.98 20.03 36.66
N THR A 388 -8.44 21.21 36.38
CA THR A 388 -8.82 22.00 35.21
C THR A 388 -7.59 22.30 34.39
N ILE A 389 -7.56 21.78 33.17
CA ILE A 389 -6.59 22.21 32.15
C ILE A 389 -6.79 23.70 31.92
N THR A 390 -5.88 24.50 32.47
CA THR A 390 -5.70 25.91 32.09
C THR A 390 -4.48 26.00 31.21
N THR A 391 -4.58 25.44 30.00
CA THR A 391 -3.56 25.61 28.97
C THR A 391 -3.63 27.03 28.39
N ILE A 392 -2.66 27.79 28.86
CA ILE A 392 -1.87 28.84 28.21
C ILE A 392 -2.19 29.10 26.72
N ASP A 393 -2.46 30.39 26.45
CA ASP A 393 -2.44 31.07 25.15
C ASP A 393 -1.32 30.60 24.19
N SER A 394 -1.70 29.99 23.06
CA SER A 394 -1.01 30.18 21.78
C SER A 394 -2.02 30.48 20.68
N ILE A 395 -1.99 31.74 20.25
CA ILE A 395 -2.77 32.34 19.17
C ILE A 395 -2.28 31.73 17.86
N TYR A 396 -3.04 30.77 17.33
CA TYR A 396 -3.39 30.57 15.91
C TYR A 396 -4.38 29.41 15.88
N THR A 397 -5.67 29.73 15.82
CA THR A 397 -6.72 28.75 15.52
C THR A 397 -6.84 28.68 14.01
N PHE A 398 -6.49 27.53 13.44
CA PHE A 398 -6.77 27.22 12.05
C PHE A 398 -8.30 27.08 11.87
N PRO A 399 -8.83 27.33 10.65
CA PRO A 399 -10.24 27.11 10.37
C PRO A 399 -10.63 25.65 10.65
N ASP A 400 -11.82 25.48 11.20
CA ASP A 400 -12.53 24.24 11.51
C ASP A 400 -13.97 24.57 11.11
N THR A 401 -14.34 24.15 9.91
CA THR A 401 -15.46 24.67 9.12
C THR A 401 -16.80 24.10 9.61
N ASP A 402 -16.82 22.85 10.06
CA ASP A 402 -17.98 22.17 10.63
C ASP A 402 -18.02 22.18 12.17
N GLY A 403 -16.89 22.49 12.81
CA GLY A 403 -16.78 22.72 14.25
C GLY A 403 -16.73 21.45 15.08
N ASP A 404 -16.25 20.35 14.51
CA ASP A 404 -16.16 19.06 15.21
C ASP A 404 -14.96 18.99 16.16
N GLY A 405 -13.89 19.75 15.93
CA GLY A 405 -12.67 19.76 16.72
C GLY A 405 -11.41 19.30 15.99
N ILE A 406 -11.53 18.92 14.72
CA ILE A 406 -10.45 18.63 13.79
C ILE A 406 -10.27 19.86 12.87
N GLU A 407 -9.02 20.25 12.60
CA GLU A 407 -8.76 21.44 11.77
C GLU A 407 -8.96 21.10 10.28
N ASP A 408 -9.49 22.02 9.45
CA ASP A 408 -9.78 21.84 8.00
C ASP A 408 -8.65 21.19 7.17
N ARG A 409 -7.40 21.26 7.64
CA ARG A 409 -6.22 20.69 6.96
C ARG A 409 -6.00 19.20 7.24
N TRP A 410 -6.64 18.70 8.28
CA TRP A 410 -6.58 17.33 8.80
C TRP A 410 -7.97 16.68 8.79
N ASP A 411 -8.97 17.45 8.38
CA ASP A 411 -10.34 17.05 8.20
C ASP A 411 -10.57 16.70 6.72
N SER A 412 -10.91 15.43 6.50
CA SER A 412 -11.19 14.84 5.19
C SER A 412 -12.61 15.18 4.71
N CYS A 413 -13.49 15.59 5.62
CA CYS A 413 -14.88 15.94 5.40
C CYS A 413 -15.21 17.36 5.91
N ILE A 414 -14.46 18.37 5.46
CA ILE A 414 -14.51 19.82 5.79
C ILE A 414 -15.89 20.44 6.12
N ASP A 415 -17.01 19.92 5.61
CA ASP A 415 -18.35 20.45 5.81
C ASP A 415 -19.27 19.57 6.71
N GLU A 416 -18.82 18.40 7.18
CA GLU A 416 -19.61 17.39 7.89
C GLU A 416 -18.93 16.95 9.19
N PRO A 417 -19.51 17.29 10.36
CA PRO A 417 -18.81 17.14 11.63
C PRO A 417 -18.69 15.68 12.09
N GLU A 418 -17.50 15.31 12.55
CA GLU A 418 -17.18 14.05 13.21
C GLU A 418 -18.15 13.74 14.37
N ASN A 419 -18.48 12.45 14.53
CA ASN A 419 -19.42 11.97 15.54
C ASN A 419 -18.78 11.26 16.74
N TYR A 420 -17.45 11.17 16.81
CA TYR A 420 -16.63 10.68 17.94
C TYR A 420 -17.17 9.38 18.54
N ASN A 421 -17.01 8.28 17.80
CA ASN A 421 -17.57 6.98 18.12
C ASN A 421 -16.52 5.88 18.39
N ASP A 422 -15.27 6.26 18.67
CA ASP A 422 -14.10 5.42 18.88
C ASP A 422 -13.61 4.68 17.61
N TYR A 423 -14.07 5.08 16.42
CA TYR A 423 -13.63 4.54 15.12
C TYR A 423 -13.24 5.69 14.20
N LEU A 424 -11.98 5.71 13.78
CA LEU A 424 -11.40 6.70 12.84
C LEU A 424 -11.63 8.20 13.15
N ASP A 425 -12.06 8.53 14.38
CA ASP A 425 -12.23 9.87 15.04
C ASP A 425 -11.12 10.94 14.87
N THR A 426 -10.08 10.69 14.07
CA THR A 426 -8.99 11.62 13.77
C THR A 426 -8.99 12.13 12.33
N ASP A 427 -9.85 11.61 11.45
CA ASP A 427 -9.84 11.96 10.03
C ASP A 427 -10.87 13.04 9.62
N GLY A 428 -11.76 13.45 10.53
CA GLY A 428 -12.74 14.53 10.33
C GLY A 428 -14.04 14.10 9.68
N CYS A 429 -14.24 12.81 9.40
CA CYS A 429 -15.42 12.33 8.72
C CYS A 429 -16.38 11.61 9.68
N PRO A 430 -17.69 11.89 9.66
CA PRO A 430 -18.64 11.21 10.53
C PRO A 430 -18.69 9.71 10.21
N ASP A 431 -17.98 8.93 11.01
CA ASP A 431 -17.87 7.51 10.79
C ASP A 431 -19.06 6.75 11.34
N ILE A 432 -19.32 5.57 10.78
CA ILE A 432 -20.22 4.59 11.38
C ILE A 432 -19.40 3.31 11.48
N ALA A 433 -19.30 2.73 12.68
CA ALA A 433 -18.62 1.45 12.86
C ALA A 433 -19.12 0.44 11.81
N GLY A 434 -18.25 0.07 10.87
CA GLY A 434 -18.58 -0.81 9.74
C GLY A 434 -18.57 -0.17 8.34
N THR A 435 -18.25 1.11 8.18
CA THR A 435 -18.04 1.70 6.84
C THR A 435 -16.61 2.19 6.68
N THR A 436 -15.76 1.40 6.04
CA THR A 436 -14.50 1.90 5.50
C THR A 436 -14.81 2.76 4.27
N ALA A 437 -14.41 4.03 4.30
CA ALA A 437 -14.30 4.83 3.10
C ALA A 437 -13.32 4.13 2.14
N GLY A 438 -13.87 3.51 1.09
CA GLY A 438 -13.11 2.76 0.08
C GLY A 438 -13.57 1.30 -0.02
N ASP A 439 -14.55 1.08 -0.89
CA ASP A 439 -14.86 -0.19 -1.56
C ASP A 439 -15.16 -1.44 -0.72
N MET A 440 -16.34 -1.47 -0.09
CA MET A 440 -17.29 -2.61 -0.16
C MET A 440 -18.59 -2.25 0.55
N LEU A 441 -19.72 -2.44 -0.14
CA LEU A 441 -21.05 -2.35 0.49
C LEU A 441 -21.23 -3.59 1.38
N ASP A 442 -21.58 -3.41 2.66
CA ASP A 442 -22.02 -4.43 3.62
C ASP A 442 -23.34 -3.91 4.22
N ALA A 443 -24.46 -4.37 3.67
CA ALA A 443 -25.77 -3.78 3.85
C ALA A 443 -26.49 -4.25 5.12
N ASP A 444 -25.98 -5.26 5.83
CA ASP A 444 -26.51 -5.72 7.11
C ASP A 444 -25.52 -5.75 8.28
N TYR A 445 -24.25 -5.43 8.02
CA TYR A 445 -23.22 -5.12 9.01
C TYR A 445 -22.77 -6.34 9.82
N ASP A 446 -22.62 -7.49 9.19
CA ASP A 446 -22.10 -8.71 9.83
C ASP A 446 -20.59 -8.95 9.62
N GLY A 447 -19.94 -8.09 8.83
CA GLY A 447 -18.50 -8.13 8.56
C GLY A 447 -18.14 -8.81 7.24
N LEU A 448 -19.11 -9.29 6.46
CA LEU A 448 -18.94 -9.75 5.09
C LEU A 448 -19.52 -8.71 4.12
N ALA A 449 -18.78 -8.40 3.06
CA ALA A 449 -19.29 -7.49 2.04
C ALA A 449 -20.42 -8.14 1.23
N ASP A 450 -21.40 -7.36 0.75
CA ASP A 450 -22.60 -7.78 0.00
C ASP A 450 -22.34 -8.77 -1.15
N HIS A 451 -21.16 -8.70 -1.77
CA HIS A 451 -20.76 -9.59 -2.87
C HIS A 451 -20.11 -10.91 -2.42
N LEU A 452 -19.73 -11.02 -1.15
CA LEU A 452 -19.21 -12.21 -0.45
C LEU A 452 -20.21 -12.78 0.56
N ASP A 453 -21.24 -11.99 0.91
CA ASP A 453 -22.34 -12.34 1.80
C ASP A 453 -23.47 -13.04 1.02
N GLN A 454 -23.88 -14.24 1.47
CA GLN A 454 -24.98 -14.99 0.87
C GLN A 454 -26.36 -14.42 1.23
N CYS A 455 -26.44 -13.59 2.26
CA CYS A 455 -27.64 -12.89 2.68
C CYS A 455 -27.39 -11.39 2.92
N PRO A 456 -27.11 -10.58 1.88
CA PRO A 456 -26.67 -9.16 1.95
C PRO A 456 -27.60 -8.14 2.64
N THR A 457 -28.64 -8.57 3.34
CA THR A 457 -29.64 -7.70 3.99
C THR A 457 -30.08 -8.25 5.35
N LEU A 458 -29.51 -9.37 5.79
CA LEU A 458 -29.80 -10.05 7.01
C LEU A 458 -28.47 -10.42 7.69
N ALA A 459 -28.13 -9.71 8.76
CA ALA A 459 -26.86 -9.90 9.44
C ALA A 459 -26.69 -11.29 10.05
N GLU A 460 -25.55 -11.94 9.82
CA GLU A 460 -25.16 -13.18 10.46
C GLU A 460 -25.19 -13.09 12.00
N ARG A 461 -25.54 -14.21 12.64
CA ARG A 461 -25.48 -14.38 14.08
C ARG A 461 -24.53 -15.51 14.41
N TYR A 462 -23.25 -15.15 14.55
CA TYR A 462 -22.16 -16.02 15.04
C TYR A 462 -22.64 -16.97 16.14
N ASN A 463 -22.93 -18.22 15.75
CA ASN A 463 -23.48 -19.25 16.61
C ASN A 463 -22.73 -20.59 16.52
N GLY A 464 -21.65 -20.63 15.73
CA GLY A 464 -20.76 -21.77 15.55
C GLY A 464 -21.17 -22.68 14.40
N PHE A 465 -22.03 -22.24 13.49
CA PHE A 465 -22.49 -23.03 12.35
C PHE A 465 -22.57 -22.13 11.12
N GLN A 466 -21.77 -22.44 10.08
CA GLN A 466 -21.70 -21.64 8.84
C GLN A 466 -21.51 -20.13 9.06
N ASP A 467 -20.82 -19.75 10.14
CA ASP A 467 -20.61 -18.34 10.51
C ASP A 467 -19.81 -17.54 9.46
N GLU A 468 -19.28 -18.20 8.42
CA GLU A 468 -18.53 -17.58 7.33
C GLU A 468 -19.36 -17.27 6.07
N ASP A 469 -20.66 -17.56 6.04
CA ASP A 469 -21.51 -17.39 4.84
C ASP A 469 -22.38 -16.12 4.80
N GLY A 470 -22.42 -15.35 5.88
CA GLY A 470 -23.17 -14.08 6.01
C GLY A 470 -24.68 -14.23 6.20
N CYS A 471 -25.17 -15.46 6.34
CA CYS A 471 -26.60 -15.73 6.43
C CYS A 471 -27.07 -16.15 7.83
N PRO A 472 -27.86 -15.34 8.57
CA PRO A 472 -28.34 -15.68 9.89
C PRO A 472 -29.09 -16.99 9.81
N ASP A 473 -28.53 -17.97 10.52
CA ASP A 473 -29.14 -19.26 10.73
C ASP A 473 -30.51 -19.08 11.37
N SER A 474 -31.52 -18.96 10.52
CA SER A 474 -32.89 -18.86 10.98
C SER A 474 -33.25 -20.22 11.55
N ILE A 475 -33.23 -20.31 12.88
CA ILE A 475 -33.92 -21.36 13.62
C ILE A 475 -35.43 -21.13 13.42
N ASP A 476 -35.94 -21.54 12.26
CA ASP A 476 -37.28 -22.09 12.12
C ASP A 476 -37.26 -23.30 11.17
N TYR A 477 -36.28 -24.18 11.32
CA TYR A 477 -36.55 -25.57 11.00
C TYR A 477 -37.44 -26.11 12.11
N GLN A 478 -38.66 -26.50 11.73
CA GLN A 478 -39.47 -27.36 12.57
C GLN A 478 -38.64 -28.61 12.84
N SER A 479 -38.01 -28.68 14.02
CA SER A 479 -37.32 -29.86 14.55
C SER A 479 -37.88 -31.13 13.93
N VAL A 480 -37.15 -31.59 12.92
CA VAL A 480 -37.26 -32.96 12.46
C VAL A 480 -36.81 -33.80 13.66
N GLY A 481 -37.27 -35.04 13.76
CA GLY A 481 -37.14 -35.80 15.00
C GLY A 481 -35.68 -35.92 15.48
N ASP A 482 -35.53 -36.44 16.69
CA ASP A 482 -34.30 -37.10 17.11
C ASP A 482 -34.69 -38.57 17.19
N ALA A 483 -34.60 -39.27 16.06
CA ALA A 483 -35.25 -40.55 15.85
C ALA A 483 -34.58 -41.70 16.62
N ASP A 484 -33.35 -41.54 17.09
CA ASP A 484 -32.64 -42.51 17.93
C ASP A 484 -32.28 -42.01 19.36
N ASN A 485 -32.54 -40.74 19.63
CA ASN A 485 -32.47 -40.10 20.94
C ASN A 485 -31.04 -40.03 21.51
N ASP A 486 -30.01 -39.78 20.70
CA ASP A 486 -28.69 -39.39 21.20
C ASP A 486 -28.60 -37.95 21.65
N GLY A 487 -29.37 -37.04 21.06
CA GLY A 487 -29.33 -35.61 21.35
C GLY A 487 -28.90 -34.75 20.17
N ILE A 488 -28.65 -35.35 19.00
CA ILE A 488 -28.42 -34.68 17.72
C ILE A 488 -29.71 -34.80 16.90
N TYR A 489 -30.10 -33.76 16.17
CA TYR A 489 -31.37 -33.76 15.42
C TYR A 489 -31.22 -34.40 14.04
N ASP A 490 -32.26 -35.11 13.56
CA ASP A 490 -32.25 -35.90 12.31
C ASP A 490 -31.76 -35.13 11.05
N ASP A 491 -31.78 -33.80 11.07
CA ASP A 491 -31.34 -32.91 9.98
C ASP A 491 -29.87 -32.53 10.02
N ILE A 492 -29.23 -32.61 11.18
CA ILE A 492 -27.78 -32.41 11.39
C ILE A 492 -27.05 -33.72 11.75
N ASP A 493 -27.81 -34.79 11.99
CA ASP A 493 -27.33 -36.13 12.29
C ASP A 493 -26.97 -36.88 10.99
N GLN A 494 -25.71 -37.28 10.82
CA GLN A 494 -25.28 -38.09 9.67
C GLN A 494 -25.81 -39.53 9.72
N CYS A 495 -26.22 -40.00 10.90
CA CYS A 495 -26.83 -41.31 11.14
C CYS A 495 -28.16 -41.21 11.92
N PRO A 496 -29.24 -40.62 11.37
CA PRO A 496 -30.51 -40.30 12.06
C PRO A 496 -31.29 -41.46 12.71
N LEU A 497 -30.81 -42.70 12.63
CA LEU A 497 -31.49 -43.89 13.15
C LEU A 497 -30.57 -44.73 14.05
N ALA A 498 -29.32 -44.33 14.22
CA ALA A 498 -28.33 -45.03 15.00
C ALA A 498 -27.75 -44.07 16.02
N LYS A 499 -28.10 -44.28 17.29
CA LYS A 499 -27.70 -43.42 18.40
C LYS A 499 -26.18 -43.31 18.56
N GLU A 500 -25.66 -42.09 18.58
CA GLU A 500 -24.29 -41.69 18.87
C GLU A 500 -23.70 -42.32 20.15
N THR A 501 -22.38 -42.55 20.09
CA THR A 501 -21.49 -42.98 21.15
C THR A 501 -20.50 -41.88 21.58
N TYR A 502 -20.93 -40.96 22.44
CA TYR A 502 -20.07 -39.94 23.07
C TYR A 502 -18.76 -40.49 23.67
N ASN A 503 -17.68 -40.40 22.92
CA ASN A 503 -16.36 -40.96 23.22
C ASN A 503 -15.20 -39.96 23.02
N ARG A 504 -15.50 -38.67 22.75
CA ARG A 504 -14.59 -37.54 22.49
C ARG A 504 -13.92 -37.55 21.12
N TYR A 505 -14.35 -38.42 20.24
CA TYR A 505 -13.95 -38.45 18.85
C TYR A 505 -15.22 -38.31 18.02
N LEU A 506 -15.25 -37.37 17.08
CA LEU A 506 -16.39 -37.12 16.17
C LEU A 506 -17.80 -37.05 16.81
N ASP A 507 -17.90 -36.79 18.12
CA ASP A 507 -19.13 -36.72 18.92
C ASP A 507 -20.22 -35.72 18.41
N THR A 508 -19.92 -34.95 17.36
CA THR A 508 -20.80 -33.95 16.75
C THR A 508 -21.46 -34.40 15.45
N ASP A 509 -21.05 -35.52 14.86
CA ASP A 509 -21.55 -35.95 13.54
C ASP A 509 -22.85 -36.79 13.60
N GLY A 510 -23.26 -37.24 14.79
CA GLY A 510 -24.48 -38.04 15.01
C GLY A 510 -24.33 -39.51 14.60
N CYS A 511 -23.18 -39.88 14.07
CA CYS A 511 -22.89 -41.25 13.69
C CYS A 511 -22.17 -42.02 14.79
N PRO A 512 -22.77 -43.05 15.38
CA PRO A 512 -22.10 -43.87 16.36
C PRO A 512 -20.83 -44.41 15.74
N ASP A 513 -19.74 -43.96 16.34
CA ASP A 513 -18.41 -44.53 16.24
C ASP A 513 -18.45 -45.96 16.77
N TYR A 514 -19.06 -46.83 15.98
CA TYR A 514 -18.98 -48.24 16.18
C TYR A 514 -17.55 -48.66 15.90
N ILE A 515 -16.76 -48.65 16.96
CA ILE A 515 -15.77 -49.70 17.20
C ILE A 515 -16.57 -50.99 17.41
N ALA A 516 -17.00 -51.57 16.29
CA ALA A 516 -17.43 -52.95 16.27
C ALA A 516 -16.25 -53.79 16.79
N ASP A 517 -16.47 -54.41 17.94
CA ASP A 517 -15.69 -55.53 18.46
C ASP A 517 -14.45 -55.21 19.30
N ASN A 518 -14.43 -54.07 19.99
CA ASN A 518 -13.67 -53.96 21.25
C ASN A 518 -12.16 -54.30 21.09
N LYS A 519 -11.49 -53.66 20.12
CA LYS A 519 -10.04 -53.28 20.05
C LYS A 519 -9.59 -53.04 18.60
N LEU A 520 -8.77 -51.99 18.41
CA LEU A 520 -7.81 -51.72 17.32
C LEU A 520 -8.10 -50.51 16.41
N THR A 521 -8.13 -49.30 16.97
CA THR A 521 -6.91 -48.50 16.79
C THR A 521 -5.91 -49.00 17.82
N SER A 522 -4.68 -49.26 17.39
CA SER A 522 -3.63 -49.57 18.35
C SER A 522 -3.43 -48.26 19.13
N ASP A 523 -3.49 -48.31 20.45
CA ASP A 523 -3.25 -47.22 21.38
C ASP A 523 -2.35 -47.89 22.42
N SER A 524 -1.07 -47.77 22.16
CA SER A 524 -0.02 -48.65 22.67
C SER A 524 0.43 -48.23 24.07
N ASP A 525 0.16 -47.01 24.50
CA ASP A 525 0.38 -46.48 25.85
C ASP A 525 -0.89 -46.14 26.63
N GLY A 526 -2.05 -46.05 25.98
CA GLY A 526 -3.36 -46.01 26.62
C GLY A 526 -3.76 -44.63 27.14
N ASP A 527 -3.28 -43.55 26.52
CA ASP A 527 -3.63 -42.17 26.88
C ASP A 527 -4.95 -41.69 26.25
N GLY A 528 -5.48 -42.42 25.26
CA GLY A 528 -6.72 -42.10 24.57
C GLY A 528 -6.54 -41.57 23.15
N ILE A 529 -5.31 -41.42 22.66
CA ILE A 529 -4.98 -41.04 21.29
C ILE A 529 -4.58 -42.31 20.50
N PRO A 530 -5.15 -42.56 19.31
CA PRO A 530 -4.73 -43.69 18.45
C PRO A 530 -3.27 -43.62 18.00
N ASP A 531 -2.51 -44.73 17.98
CA ASP A 531 -1.12 -44.87 17.46
C ASP A 531 -0.91 -44.31 16.04
N VAL A 532 -1.99 -44.10 15.27
CA VAL A 532 -1.96 -43.54 13.91
C VAL A 532 -2.03 -42.01 13.87
N LEU A 533 -2.46 -41.39 14.97
CA LEU A 533 -2.55 -39.95 15.19
C LEU A 533 -1.59 -39.48 16.29
N ASP A 534 -1.03 -40.42 17.06
CA ASP A 534 -0.08 -40.19 18.13
C ASP A 534 1.37 -40.10 17.60
N LEU A 535 2.05 -38.98 17.84
CA LEU A 535 3.46 -38.77 17.50
C LEU A 535 4.41 -39.57 18.41
N CYS A 536 3.94 -39.95 19.59
CA CYS A 536 4.64 -40.76 20.57
C CYS A 536 3.85 -42.04 20.97
N PRO A 537 3.59 -43.01 20.06
CA PRO A 537 2.77 -44.22 20.27
C PRO A 537 3.21 -45.21 21.37
N THR A 538 4.13 -44.85 22.25
CA THR A 538 4.58 -45.71 23.35
C THR A 538 4.77 -44.93 24.64
N GLN A 539 4.50 -43.63 24.64
CA GLN A 539 4.60 -42.75 25.79
C GLN A 539 3.27 -42.03 25.99
N PRO A 540 2.56 -42.30 27.10
CA PRO A 540 1.25 -41.72 27.28
C PRO A 540 1.35 -40.22 27.51
N GLU A 541 0.51 -39.48 26.79
CA GLU A 541 0.27 -38.05 26.93
C GLU A 541 -0.01 -37.64 28.38
N VAL A 542 0.47 -36.45 28.75
CA VAL A 542 0.19 -35.75 29.99
C VAL A 542 -0.69 -34.54 29.69
N PHE A 543 -2.02 -34.76 29.62
CA PHE A 543 -3.02 -33.70 29.48
C PHE A 543 -2.82 -32.57 30.50
N ASN A 544 -2.14 -31.51 30.08
CA ASN A 544 -1.72 -30.39 30.92
C ASN A 544 -2.04 -29.03 30.31
N GLY A 545 -2.70 -29.01 29.14
CA GLY A 545 -3.11 -27.80 28.42
C GLY A 545 -2.07 -27.29 27.43
N PHE A 546 -0.98 -28.03 27.22
CA PHE A 546 0.06 -27.74 26.24
C PHE A 546 0.13 -28.92 25.29
N GLN A 547 -0.05 -28.68 23.98
CA GLN A 547 0.03 -29.66 22.90
C GLN A 547 -0.65 -31.03 23.11
N ASP A 548 -1.64 -31.12 24.01
CA ASP A 548 -2.48 -32.26 24.40
C ASP A 548 -3.15 -33.09 23.25
N SER A 549 -2.98 -32.69 21.98
CA SER A 549 -3.52 -33.35 20.79
C SER A 549 -2.48 -34.17 20.00
N ASP A 550 -1.17 -34.01 20.29
CA ASP A 550 -0.11 -34.65 19.50
C ASP A 550 0.29 -36.05 20.01
N GLY A 551 -0.10 -36.40 21.24
CA GLY A 551 0.16 -37.70 21.87
C GLY A 551 1.54 -37.84 22.53
N CYS A 552 2.32 -36.77 22.60
CA CYS A 552 3.64 -36.76 23.22
C CYS A 552 3.65 -36.13 24.62
N PRO A 553 4.18 -36.83 25.65
CA PRO A 553 4.16 -36.32 27.02
C PRO A 553 4.89 -35.00 27.18
N ASP A 554 4.10 -33.95 27.30
CA ASP A 554 4.61 -32.62 27.52
C ASP A 554 5.03 -32.39 28.98
N LYS A 555 6.11 -31.64 29.15
CA LYS A 555 6.52 -31.12 30.46
C LYS A 555 6.20 -29.64 30.46
N GLN A 556 5.51 -29.19 31.51
CA GLN A 556 5.13 -27.79 31.76
C GLN A 556 6.09 -26.82 31.09
N SER A 557 5.54 -26.04 30.17
CA SER A 557 6.14 -24.85 29.57
C SER A 557 7.07 -24.18 30.57
N SER A 558 8.36 -24.11 30.24
CA SER A 558 9.29 -23.37 31.08
C SER A 558 8.84 -21.92 31.07
N THR A 559 8.44 -21.40 32.23
CA THR A 559 8.24 -19.96 32.44
C THR A 559 9.59 -19.24 32.56
N LEU A 560 10.61 -19.76 31.89
CA LEU A 560 11.91 -19.13 31.79
C LEU A 560 11.75 -18.13 30.65
N ASP A 561 11.96 -16.87 30.96
CA ASP A 561 11.88 -15.71 30.08
C ASP A 561 13.17 -14.95 30.42
N SER A 562 14.20 -15.25 29.66
CA SER A 562 15.61 -15.01 29.97
C SER A 562 16.00 -13.55 29.72
N ASP A 563 15.25 -12.82 28.89
CA ASP A 563 15.40 -11.37 28.65
C ASP A 563 14.26 -10.50 29.21
N GLN A 564 13.21 -11.13 29.75
CA GLN A 564 12.10 -10.51 30.48
C GLN A 564 11.21 -9.61 29.63
N ASP A 565 10.98 -9.99 28.38
CA ASP A 565 10.06 -9.28 27.49
C ASP A 565 8.59 -9.73 27.62
N GLY A 566 8.33 -10.83 28.35
CA GLY A 566 6.99 -11.39 28.56
C GLY A 566 6.66 -12.63 27.71
N ILE A 567 7.56 -13.06 26.83
CA ILE A 567 7.47 -14.27 26.02
C ILE A 567 8.41 -15.33 26.63
N PRO A 568 7.92 -16.52 27.02
CA PRO A 568 8.80 -17.55 27.56
C PRO A 568 9.80 -18.07 26.51
N ASP A 569 11.05 -18.37 26.89
CA ASP A 569 12.18 -18.90 26.10
C ASP A 569 11.84 -20.04 25.12
N VAL A 570 10.76 -20.79 25.40
CA VAL A 570 10.28 -21.91 24.56
C VAL A 570 9.42 -21.46 23.38
N PHE A 571 8.88 -20.25 23.46
CA PHE A 571 8.10 -19.57 22.42
C PHE A 571 8.83 -18.33 21.88
N ASP A 572 9.94 -17.98 22.52
CA ASP A 572 10.80 -16.87 22.16
C ASP A 572 11.91 -17.35 21.18
N THR A 573 11.97 -16.69 20.03
CA THR A 573 12.93 -16.94 18.95
C THR A 573 14.29 -16.31 19.24
N CYS A 574 14.34 -15.29 20.09
CA CYS A 574 15.54 -14.64 20.58
C CYS A 574 15.58 -14.58 22.13
N PRO A 575 15.71 -15.73 22.84
CA PRO A 575 15.57 -15.82 24.31
C PRO A 575 16.53 -15.00 25.19
N LEU A 576 17.41 -14.18 24.61
CA LEU A 576 18.37 -13.36 25.34
C LEU A 576 18.30 -11.89 24.93
N GLU A 577 17.42 -11.54 24.00
CA GLU A 577 17.24 -10.18 23.52
C GLU A 577 15.76 -9.82 23.63
N PRO A 578 15.40 -8.87 24.50
CA PRO A 578 14.00 -8.62 24.79
C PRO A 578 13.28 -7.99 23.60
N GLU A 579 12.12 -8.55 23.25
CA GLU A 579 11.18 -8.06 22.25
C GLU A 579 10.94 -6.55 22.34
N THR A 580 10.78 -5.95 21.17
CA THR A 580 10.40 -4.56 20.99
C THR A 580 8.98 -4.47 20.44
N TYR A 581 8.00 -4.50 21.33
CA TYR A 581 6.57 -4.29 21.03
C TYR A 581 6.33 -3.05 20.14
N ASN A 582 6.23 -3.25 18.84
CA ASN A 582 6.14 -2.22 17.81
C ASN A 582 5.00 -2.48 16.81
N ARG A 583 4.15 -3.48 17.06
CA ARG A 583 3.03 -3.99 16.23
C ARG A 583 3.45 -4.81 15.01
N TYR A 584 4.71 -5.20 14.92
CA TYR A 584 5.23 -6.07 13.88
C TYR A 584 5.86 -7.27 14.57
N LEU A 585 5.32 -8.46 14.33
CA LEU A 585 5.78 -9.74 14.86
C LEU A 585 6.03 -9.83 16.38
N ASP A 586 5.45 -8.92 17.18
CA ASP A 586 5.43 -8.84 18.66
C ASP A 586 5.15 -10.13 19.48
N THR A 587 4.91 -11.28 18.84
CA THR A 587 4.69 -12.58 19.49
C THR A 587 5.85 -13.56 19.35
N ASP A 588 6.90 -13.22 18.59
CA ASP A 588 8.00 -14.14 18.31
C ASP A 588 9.22 -14.01 19.25
N GLY A 589 9.27 -12.96 20.10
CA GLY A 589 10.26 -12.79 21.16
C GLY A 589 11.57 -12.14 20.69
N CYS A 590 11.64 -11.66 19.45
CA CYS A 590 12.83 -11.04 18.91
C CYS A 590 12.68 -9.53 18.79
N PRO A 591 13.67 -8.70 19.19
CA PRO A 591 13.58 -7.26 19.02
C PRO A 591 13.51 -6.88 17.55
N ASP A 592 12.29 -6.68 17.08
CA ASP A 592 12.05 -6.12 15.77
C ASP A 592 12.35 -4.62 15.76
N SER A 593 13.44 -4.26 15.10
CA SER A 593 13.58 -2.89 14.63
C SER A 593 12.72 -2.72 13.39
N ILE A 594 11.81 -1.73 13.41
CA ILE A 594 11.39 -1.06 12.17
C ILE A 594 12.56 -0.21 11.65
N ASP A 595 13.76 -0.79 11.53
CA ASP A 595 14.74 -0.28 10.61
C ASP A 595 14.21 -0.69 9.24
N SER A 596 13.52 0.27 8.62
CA SER A 596 13.34 0.43 7.18
C SER A 596 13.44 -0.89 6.43
N ILE A 597 12.30 -1.38 5.95
CA ILE A 597 12.24 -2.37 4.88
C ILE A 597 13.21 -1.87 3.78
N ASN A 598 14.43 -2.39 3.80
CA ASN A 598 15.33 -2.32 2.69
C ASN A 598 15.20 -3.69 2.06
N PRO A 599 14.27 -3.85 1.10
CA PRO A 599 14.22 -5.10 0.36
C PRO A 599 15.61 -5.24 -0.25
N GLN A 600 16.28 -6.36 0.00
CA GLN A 600 17.55 -6.67 -0.66
C GLN A 600 17.33 -7.03 -2.15
N TYR A 601 16.30 -6.45 -2.75
CA TYR A 601 16.14 -6.21 -4.16
C TYR A 601 16.51 -4.74 -4.40
N THR A 602 17.81 -4.48 -4.54
CA THR A 602 18.24 -3.18 -5.09
C THR A 602 17.91 -3.23 -6.58
N PHE A 603 16.88 -2.49 -6.97
CA PHE A 603 16.65 -2.20 -8.37
C PHE A 603 17.92 -1.53 -8.94
N PRO A 604 18.27 -1.79 -10.21
CA PRO A 604 19.38 -1.11 -10.84
C PRO A 604 19.26 0.41 -10.64
N ASP A 605 20.34 1.00 -10.18
CA ASP A 605 20.56 2.45 -10.06
C ASP A 605 21.89 2.66 -10.81
N SER A 606 21.75 3.01 -12.08
CA SER A 606 22.81 2.96 -13.07
C SER A 606 23.84 4.07 -12.88
N ASP A 607 23.48 5.19 -12.27
CA ASP A 607 24.36 6.33 -12.00
C ASP A 607 24.73 6.55 -10.53
N GLY A 608 24.03 5.87 -9.61
CA GLY A 608 24.34 5.77 -8.19
C GLY A 608 23.90 6.98 -7.38
N ASP A 609 22.87 7.70 -7.81
CA ASP A 609 22.35 8.86 -7.09
C ASP A 609 21.39 8.53 -5.94
N GLY A 610 20.79 7.32 -5.92
CA GLY A 610 19.83 6.88 -4.92
C GLY A 610 18.37 6.86 -5.36
N ILE A 611 18.08 7.15 -6.63
CA ILE A 611 16.80 6.94 -7.32
C ILE A 611 16.96 5.70 -8.22
N GLU A 612 15.99 4.79 -8.22
CA GLU A 612 16.08 3.57 -9.02
C GLU A 612 15.77 3.82 -10.51
N ASP A 613 16.37 3.07 -11.43
CA ASP A 613 16.23 3.20 -12.90
C ASP A 613 14.77 3.23 -13.42
N ARG A 614 13.79 2.81 -12.60
CA ARG A 614 12.35 2.82 -12.92
C ARG A 614 11.68 4.16 -12.63
N TRP A 615 12.21 4.89 -11.66
CA TRP A 615 11.74 6.21 -11.22
C TRP A 615 12.72 7.33 -11.57
N ASP A 616 13.82 6.96 -12.22
CA ASP A 616 14.85 7.84 -12.73
C ASP A 616 14.61 8.14 -14.23
N ASP A 617 14.23 9.38 -14.52
CA ASP A 617 14.04 9.89 -15.88
C ASP A 617 15.39 10.03 -16.64
N CYS A 618 16.52 10.00 -15.91
CA CYS A 618 17.88 10.25 -16.37
C CYS A 618 18.91 9.15 -16.00
N ILE A 619 18.54 7.86 -16.00
CA ILE A 619 19.33 6.60 -15.79
C ILE A 619 20.89 6.64 -15.79
N ASP A 620 21.54 7.47 -16.61
CA ASP A 620 23.02 7.58 -16.69
C ASP A 620 23.61 8.87 -16.04
N GLU A 621 22.81 9.81 -15.53
CA GLU A 621 23.26 11.11 -14.98
C GLU A 621 22.72 11.38 -13.57
N PRO A 622 23.59 11.43 -12.55
CA PRO A 622 23.15 11.41 -11.16
C PRO A 622 22.54 12.74 -10.70
N GLU A 623 21.42 12.65 -9.99
CA GLU A 623 20.73 13.72 -9.28
C GLU A 623 21.67 14.50 -8.35
N ASN A 624 21.39 15.79 -8.18
CA ASN A 624 22.17 16.68 -7.33
C ASN A 624 21.41 17.33 -6.18
N TYR A 625 20.41 16.68 -5.58
CA TYR A 625 19.83 16.96 -4.25
C TYR A 625 19.93 18.43 -3.80
N ASN A 626 19.26 19.32 -4.53
CA ASN A 626 19.36 20.76 -4.35
C ASN A 626 18.06 21.40 -3.80
N ASN A 627 17.05 20.60 -3.47
CA ASN A 627 15.66 20.94 -3.09
C ASN A 627 14.80 21.45 -4.25
N TYR A 628 15.10 21.05 -5.48
CA TYR A 628 14.29 21.30 -6.67
C TYR A 628 14.23 20.00 -7.43
N LEU A 629 13.02 19.44 -7.58
CA LEU A 629 12.74 18.21 -8.34
C LEU A 629 13.63 16.98 -8.05
N ASP A 630 14.32 16.94 -6.89
CA ASP A 630 15.16 15.85 -6.34
C ASP A 630 14.53 14.42 -6.26
N THR A 631 13.38 14.15 -6.87
CA THR A 631 12.69 12.86 -6.93
C THR A 631 12.59 12.28 -8.34
N ASP A 632 13.03 12.98 -9.39
CA ASP A 632 12.93 12.52 -10.78
C ASP A 632 14.20 11.88 -11.36
N GLY A 633 15.32 11.89 -10.60
CA GLY A 633 16.58 11.24 -11.00
C GLY A 633 17.46 12.10 -11.90
N CYS A 634 17.04 13.32 -12.24
CA CYS A 634 17.73 14.16 -13.20
C CYS A 634 18.45 15.33 -12.52
N PRO A 635 19.78 15.53 -12.71
CA PRO A 635 20.53 16.60 -12.06
C PRO A 635 19.91 17.99 -12.29
N ASP A 636 19.21 18.44 -11.26
CA ASP A 636 18.56 19.73 -11.31
C ASP A 636 19.56 20.85 -11.08
N VAL A 637 19.35 22.02 -11.63
CA VAL A 637 20.14 23.18 -11.22
C VAL A 637 19.13 24.17 -10.70
N PRO A 638 19.37 24.86 -9.58
CA PRO A 638 18.63 26.07 -9.27
C PRO A 638 18.97 27.08 -10.38
N GLY A 639 18.19 27.06 -11.46
CA GLY A 639 18.54 27.65 -12.75
C GLY A 639 18.83 26.67 -13.90
N ALA A 640 18.31 25.44 -13.87
CA ALA A 640 18.08 24.65 -15.08
C ALA A 640 16.91 25.30 -15.80
N GLU A 641 17.25 26.39 -16.47
CA GLU A 641 16.48 26.94 -17.55
C GLU A 641 16.11 25.77 -18.46
N SER A 642 14.81 25.54 -18.58
CA SER A 642 14.21 24.70 -19.61
C SER A 642 15.03 24.84 -20.88
N THR A 643 15.32 23.73 -21.57
CA THR A 643 15.99 23.73 -22.87
C THR A 643 15.18 24.43 -23.99
N THR A 644 14.11 25.13 -23.62
CA THR A 644 13.53 26.21 -24.42
C THR A 644 14.50 27.39 -24.50
N PRO A 645 14.66 28.03 -25.67
CA PRO A 645 15.49 29.22 -25.77
C PRO A 645 15.00 30.26 -24.77
N MET A 646 15.85 30.64 -23.80
CA MET A 646 15.65 31.85 -23.02
C MET A 646 15.42 33.01 -23.96
N ASN A 647 14.16 33.39 -24.10
CA ASN A 647 13.83 34.63 -24.74
C ASN A 647 14.20 35.71 -23.72
N ILE A 648 15.28 36.43 -23.99
CA ILE A 648 15.80 37.52 -23.14
C ILE A 648 14.65 38.50 -22.91
N ASP A 649 14.35 38.84 -21.67
CA ASP A 649 13.46 39.93 -21.27
C ASP A 649 14.34 41.02 -20.65
N SER A 650 14.65 42.04 -21.45
CA SER A 650 15.67 43.05 -21.14
C SER A 650 15.22 44.08 -20.10
N ASP A 651 13.92 44.27 -19.88
CA ASP A 651 13.38 45.23 -18.93
C ASP A 651 12.55 44.62 -17.79
N GLY A 652 12.28 43.32 -17.85
CA GLY A 652 11.80 42.49 -16.76
C GLY A 652 10.31 42.65 -16.48
N ASP A 653 9.53 42.99 -17.50
CA ASP A 653 8.08 43.19 -17.39
C ASP A 653 7.25 41.93 -17.64
N GLY A 654 7.88 40.82 -18.06
CA GLY A 654 7.26 39.55 -18.37
C GLY A 654 7.05 39.27 -19.86
N TYR A 655 7.35 40.22 -20.75
CA TYR A 655 7.36 40.03 -22.20
C TYR A 655 8.79 39.82 -22.72
N PRO A 656 9.09 38.68 -23.37
CA PRO A 656 10.41 38.48 -23.93
C PRO A 656 10.71 39.37 -25.14
N ASP A 657 11.94 39.87 -25.28
CA ASP A 657 12.46 40.81 -26.31
C ASP A 657 12.08 40.44 -27.76
N VAL A 658 11.80 39.16 -28.02
CA VAL A 658 11.44 38.64 -29.35
C VAL A 658 9.98 38.89 -29.73
N ILE A 659 9.09 39.05 -28.75
CA ILE A 659 7.67 39.36 -28.92
C ILE A 659 7.28 40.71 -28.28
N ASP A 660 8.15 41.27 -27.45
CA ASP A 660 8.02 42.60 -26.88
C ASP A 660 8.27 43.69 -27.95
N SER A 661 7.30 44.58 -28.11
CA SER A 661 7.40 45.73 -29.01
C SER A 661 8.30 46.86 -28.46
N CYS A 662 8.56 46.86 -27.15
CA CYS A 662 9.42 47.81 -26.44
C CYS A 662 10.46 47.15 -25.49
N PRO A 663 11.44 46.36 -26.00
CA PRO A 663 12.43 45.55 -25.24
C PRO A 663 13.42 46.26 -24.30
N ALA A 664 13.10 47.43 -23.79
CA ALA A 664 13.97 48.25 -22.97
C ALA A 664 13.19 49.18 -22.03
N ASN A 665 11.85 49.24 -22.14
CA ASN A 665 11.02 49.99 -21.23
C ASN A 665 9.87 49.08 -20.79
N PRO A 666 9.74 48.81 -19.48
CA PRO A 666 8.80 47.82 -19.00
C PRO A 666 7.35 48.31 -19.10
N GLU A 667 6.45 47.40 -19.43
CA GLU A 667 5.00 47.55 -19.50
C GLU A 667 4.42 48.16 -18.20
N THR A 668 3.42 49.00 -18.40
CA THR A 668 2.70 49.71 -17.35
C THR A 668 1.29 49.17 -17.18
N TRP A 669 1.15 47.85 -16.95
CA TRP A 669 -0.05 47.08 -16.57
C TRP A 669 -1.27 47.91 -16.09
N ASN A 670 -1.96 48.57 -17.01
CA ASN A 670 -3.03 49.53 -16.71
C ASN A 670 -4.33 49.23 -17.47
N LYS A 671 -4.43 48.02 -18.04
CA LYS A 671 -5.54 47.46 -18.80
C LYS A 671 -5.74 48.12 -20.17
N TYR A 672 -4.74 48.81 -20.68
CA TYR A 672 -4.78 49.44 -21.98
C TYR A 672 -3.57 48.99 -22.79
N LEU A 673 -3.82 48.07 -23.73
CA LEU A 673 -2.81 47.50 -24.63
C LEU A 673 -1.69 46.70 -23.96
N ASP A 674 -1.90 46.24 -22.72
CA ASP A 674 -1.01 45.36 -21.92
C ASP A 674 -0.57 44.01 -22.56
N TRP A 675 -0.80 43.79 -23.86
CA TRP A 675 -0.49 42.59 -24.62
C TRP A 675 0.70 42.74 -25.58
N ASP A 676 1.27 43.95 -25.72
CA ASP A 676 2.38 44.22 -26.66
C ASP A 676 3.74 44.52 -26.00
N GLY A 677 3.81 44.54 -24.66
CA GLY A 677 5.02 44.75 -23.87
C GLY A 677 5.48 46.21 -23.82
N CYS A 678 4.68 47.16 -24.34
CA CYS A 678 5.05 48.57 -24.36
C CYS A 678 4.41 49.37 -23.23
N PRO A 679 5.13 50.30 -22.58
CA PRO A 679 4.56 51.17 -21.56
C PRO A 679 3.51 52.08 -22.19
N ASP A 680 2.27 51.65 -22.11
CA ASP A 680 1.14 52.35 -22.66
C ASP A 680 0.42 53.14 -21.60
N THR A 681 -0.12 54.28 -21.99
CA THR A 681 -0.92 55.11 -21.09
C THR A 681 -2.32 55.16 -21.64
N ALA A 682 -3.29 54.68 -20.85
CA ALA A 682 -4.69 54.78 -21.21
C ALA A 682 -5.02 56.23 -21.61
N PRO A 683 -5.77 56.49 -22.69
CA PRO A 683 -6.07 57.85 -23.17
C PRO A 683 -6.68 58.77 -22.10
N GLU A 684 -7.37 58.18 -21.12
CA GLU A 684 -7.93 58.86 -19.97
C GLU A 684 -6.89 59.25 -18.90
N GLN A 685 -5.79 58.49 -18.79
CA GLN A 685 -4.66 58.74 -17.89
C GLN A 685 -3.67 59.77 -18.47
N GLN A 686 -3.51 59.84 -19.79
CA GLN A 686 -2.73 60.90 -20.45
C GLN A 686 -3.25 62.31 -20.12
N ARG A 687 -4.55 62.46 -19.87
CA ARG A 687 -5.12 63.75 -19.46
C ARG A 687 -4.59 64.23 -18.11
N PHE A 688 -4.37 63.31 -17.16
CA PHE A 688 -3.91 63.64 -15.81
C PHE A 688 -2.40 63.85 -15.71
N VAL A 689 -1.62 63.34 -16.66
CA VAL A 689 -0.17 63.59 -16.75
C VAL A 689 0.13 64.98 -17.31
N HIS A 690 -0.83 65.56 -18.02
CA HIS A 690 -0.73 66.87 -18.65
C HIS A 690 -1.73 67.88 -18.08
N ASP A 691 -2.27 67.67 -16.88
CA ASP A 691 -3.19 68.59 -16.19
C ASP A 691 -2.72 68.64 -14.72
N ASP A 692 -1.75 69.52 -14.48
CA ASP A 692 -0.95 69.54 -13.24
C ASP A 692 -1.77 70.01 -12.02
N ASP A 693 -2.84 70.77 -12.22
CA ASP A 693 -3.72 71.29 -11.17
C ASP A 693 -5.11 70.64 -11.12
N LEU A 694 -5.37 69.70 -12.04
CA LEU A 694 -6.53 68.81 -12.09
C LEU A 694 -7.86 69.54 -12.28
N ASP A 695 -7.84 70.68 -12.97
CA ASP A 695 -9.04 71.45 -13.26
C ASP A 695 -9.79 70.95 -14.50
N GLY A 696 -9.20 70.05 -15.29
CA GLY A 696 -9.77 69.45 -16.49
C GLY A 696 -9.32 70.07 -17.81
N ILE A 697 -8.43 71.06 -17.79
CA ILE A 697 -7.78 71.67 -18.95
C ILE A 697 -6.32 71.20 -18.99
N ILE A 698 -5.85 70.71 -20.13
CA ILE A 698 -4.47 70.22 -20.22
C ILE A 698 -3.47 71.40 -20.31
N ASN A 699 -2.34 71.31 -19.61
CA ASN A 699 -1.19 72.22 -19.53
C ASN A 699 -0.76 72.87 -20.86
N ASP A 700 -0.99 72.20 -22.00
CA ASP A 700 -0.65 72.71 -23.35
C ASP A 700 -1.69 73.71 -23.90
N GLU A 701 -2.94 73.63 -23.43
CA GLU A 701 -4.03 74.58 -23.73
C GLU A 701 -4.36 75.50 -22.54
N ASP A 702 -3.74 75.25 -21.39
CA ASP A 702 -3.85 76.00 -20.15
C ASP A 702 -2.80 77.13 -20.06
N LEU A 703 -3.25 78.36 -19.79
CA LEU A 703 -2.38 79.53 -19.60
C LEU A 703 -1.81 79.65 -18.17
N CYS A 704 -2.37 78.94 -17.19
CA CYS A 704 -1.92 78.86 -15.80
C CYS A 704 -1.83 77.42 -15.28
N PRO A 705 -0.89 76.58 -15.79
CA PRO A 705 -0.80 75.13 -15.54
C PRO A 705 -0.54 74.64 -14.10
N LEU A 706 -0.68 75.47 -13.08
CA LEU A 706 -0.45 75.12 -11.67
C LEU A 706 -1.50 75.73 -10.74
N ASP A 707 -2.40 76.55 -11.27
CA ASP A 707 -3.39 77.31 -10.53
C ASP A 707 -4.77 76.98 -11.14
N PRO A 708 -5.61 76.18 -10.46
CA PRO A 708 -6.80 75.61 -11.09
C PRO A 708 -7.87 76.68 -11.38
N GLU A 709 -8.49 76.58 -12.55
CA GLU A 709 -9.61 77.40 -13.01
C GLU A 709 -10.79 77.36 -12.03
N ASP A 710 -11.43 78.50 -11.79
CA ASP A 710 -12.50 78.61 -10.79
C ASP A 710 -13.93 78.51 -11.37
N TYR A 711 -14.02 78.39 -12.71
CA TYR A 711 -15.25 78.15 -13.48
C TYR A 711 -16.38 79.13 -13.12
N ASP A 712 -16.04 80.41 -12.93
CA ASP A 712 -16.97 81.45 -12.48
C ASP A 712 -17.86 82.03 -13.60
N GLY A 713 -17.60 81.66 -14.85
CA GLY A 713 -18.34 82.09 -16.03
C GLY A 713 -17.65 83.19 -16.84
N ASP A 714 -16.48 83.69 -16.42
CA ASP A 714 -15.62 84.57 -17.20
C ASP A 714 -14.36 83.80 -17.63
N ARG A 715 -14.15 83.69 -18.95
CA ARG A 715 -12.96 83.08 -19.55
C ARG A 715 -12.53 81.68 -19.06
N ASP A 716 -13.45 80.87 -18.55
CA ASP A 716 -13.29 79.45 -18.15
C ASP A 716 -12.69 78.46 -19.18
N LEU A 717 -12.20 78.92 -20.33
CA LEU A 717 -11.50 78.10 -21.33
C LEU A 717 -10.00 78.43 -21.41
N ASP A 718 -9.52 79.40 -20.62
CA ASP A 718 -8.12 79.83 -20.64
C ASP A 718 -7.26 79.18 -19.54
N GLY A 719 -7.87 78.44 -18.60
CA GLY A 719 -7.19 77.62 -17.59
C GLY A 719 -6.60 78.46 -16.45
N CYS A 720 -7.01 79.71 -16.32
CA CYS A 720 -6.48 80.64 -15.33
C CYS A 720 -7.59 81.18 -14.43
N PRO A 721 -7.46 81.08 -13.10
CA PRO A 721 -8.45 81.64 -12.19
C PRO A 721 -8.57 83.16 -12.38
N ASP A 722 -9.79 83.60 -12.65
CA ASP A 722 -10.09 84.99 -12.94
C ASP A 722 -10.22 85.86 -11.66
N PRO A 723 -9.79 87.15 -11.69
CA PRO A 723 -9.62 87.98 -10.49
C PRO A 723 -10.87 88.66 -9.91
#